data_AF-A0A550HXY9-F1
#
_entry.id   AF-A0A550HXY9-F1
#
_cell.length_a   1.000
_cell.length_b   1.000
_cell.length_c   1.000
_cell.angle_alpha   90.00
_cell.angle_beta   90.00
_cell.angle_gamma   90.00
#
_symmetry.space_group_name_H-M   'P 1'
#
loop_
_entity.id
_entity.type
_entity.pdbx_description
1 polymer ?
#
loop_
_entity_poly.entity_id
_entity_poly.type
_entity_poly.pdbx_seq_one_letter_code
_entity_poly.pdbx_strand_id
1 'polypeptide(L)'
;MTAELVRGQNHPLPQARLEIRVSAGKPIVAGATLSDEQGTVHGVEWVAHPGSPTLPGLEVSKQAAADHRLACDLDALPESVHRVSVLLALPSGGSGPVRFGSVAAPFVAVTALDGSEVASYTITGLDAESAVVALELYRRQGAWKVRAVGQGYAGGLAELLADQGLPQAHQLAGSINEAVAQGLARSVAAPPPRTSEGDRSRHAATPALGQNQGGATPQGAPGHVSPQHGHPGGQGHTASGAPGHTTPQGGHPGGPAQPDPSAVTQPAGAAAGGPVDYSHPGRQAAAPPPPPPTAPPARPGQPAQPVAGDATGWSMEERLYNQVWGMFEDLARATAAYRSAVDFAESRMEQELDKVLSDPRSRIGGQGDAAREAARAKHSQLIDRAREALDRDLAQLTAEAEVVEPALPPAFARWDNPVWHGYRVPMEIPMALRLGDLHLPESAGLSIPMLVRLPLERGLWIDSGRSGSSDASIADSDELRRLGMDTAVAIAARLLAVYPAGEYTLHVIDPAGSGASSLAPLVQTGVLNGPPAVGAAGVTDVLGRLTQRVDLVQMAIRGGAADSLPPDLDPAEQLLIVNDFPHGFDDRAVTQLRYLADEGPAVGVHLMLVADREDATAYGPLLDPLWRSLLRLTPVPDDHLADPWVGHAWTYDPSRVPPGSQVLQHVLTQVAAARRSWNR
;
A
#
# COMPACT_ATOMS: atom_id res chain seq x y z
N MET A 1 -18.43 -8.27 -28.44
CA MET A 1 -17.99 -7.17 -29.33
C MET A 1 -17.90 -5.92 -28.48
N THR A 2 -16.71 -5.37 -28.41
CA THR A 2 -16.36 -4.19 -27.64
C THR A 2 -16.68 -2.92 -28.44
N ALA A 3 -17.20 -1.89 -27.78
CA ALA A 3 -17.55 -0.63 -28.44
C ALA A 3 -16.55 0.49 -28.11
N GLU A 4 -15.67 0.81 -29.06
CA GLU A 4 -14.89 2.05 -29.00
C GLU A 4 -15.83 3.25 -29.14
N LEU A 5 -15.82 4.16 -28.17
CA LEU A 5 -16.69 5.32 -28.08
C LEU A 5 -15.93 6.59 -28.43
N VAL A 6 -16.59 7.50 -29.16
CA VAL A 6 -16.16 8.90 -29.28
C VAL A 6 -16.99 9.81 -28.36
N ARG A 7 -16.47 11.01 -28.08
CA ARG A 7 -17.12 11.99 -27.19
C ARG A 7 -18.59 12.22 -27.55
N GLY A 8 -19.49 12.01 -26.59
CA GLY A 8 -20.94 12.12 -26.72
C GLY A 8 -21.67 10.83 -27.14
N GLN A 9 -20.96 9.78 -27.59
CA GLN A 9 -21.54 8.49 -27.96
C GLN A 9 -22.00 7.71 -26.72
N ASN A 10 -23.08 6.93 -26.89
CA ASN A 10 -23.66 6.10 -25.84
C ASN A 10 -23.71 4.63 -26.27
N HIS A 11 -23.49 3.69 -25.34
CA HIS A 11 -23.60 2.25 -25.57
C HIS A 11 -24.47 1.59 -24.47
N PRO A 12 -25.32 0.59 -24.76
CA PRO A 12 -26.01 -0.17 -23.71
C PRO A 12 -25.01 -0.96 -22.86
N LEU A 13 -25.33 -1.14 -21.57
CA LEU A 13 -24.59 -2.04 -20.69
C LEU A 13 -25.30 -3.39 -20.64
N PRO A 14 -24.61 -4.52 -20.91
CA PRO A 14 -25.23 -5.85 -20.96
C PRO A 14 -25.48 -6.45 -19.57
N GLN A 15 -24.84 -5.90 -18.53
CA GLN A 15 -24.85 -6.38 -17.15
C GLN A 15 -24.87 -5.17 -16.21
N ALA A 16 -25.41 -5.35 -14.99
CA ALA A 16 -25.41 -4.33 -13.94
C ALA A 16 -24.11 -4.28 -13.13
N ARG A 17 -23.38 -5.40 -13.05
CA ARG A 17 -22.06 -5.50 -12.41
C ARG A 17 -20.96 -5.33 -13.44
N LEU A 18 -20.06 -4.40 -13.19
CA LEU A 18 -19.01 -4.01 -14.11
C LEU A 18 -17.82 -3.39 -13.38
N GLU A 19 -16.70 -3.32 -14.10
CA GLU A 19 -15.51 -2.58 -13.70
C GLU A 19 -15.25 -1.45 -14.67
N ILE A 20 -14.68 -0.37 -14.14
CA ILE A 20 -14.20 0.75 -14.94
C ILE A 20 -12.70 0.85 -14.70
N ARG A 21 -11.93 0.52 -15.72
CA ARG A 21 -10.47 0.59 -15.74
C ARG A 21 -10.06 1.91 -16.35
N VAL A 22 -9.10 2.60 -15.74
CA VAL A 22 -8.57 3.88 -16.19
C VAL A 22 -7.06 3.74 -16.29
N SER A 23 -6.46 4.23 -17.38
CA SER A 23 -5.01 4.29 -17.57
C SER A 23 -4.61 5.68 -18.07
N ALA A 24 -3.73 6.37 -17.34
CA ALA A 24 -3.32 7.74 -17.64
C ALA A 24 -1.79 7.93 -17.73
N GLY A 25 -0.99 6.91 -17.40
CA GLY A 25 0.48 6.92 -17.50
C GLY A 25 1.21 7.89 -16.54
N LYS A 26 0.46 8.65 -15.73
CA LYS A 26 0.92 9.49 -14.63
C LYS A 26 -0.08 9.42 -13.47
N PRO A 27 0.35 9.56 -12.21
CA PRO A 27 -0.55 9.58 -11.06
C PRO A 27 -1.67 10.62 -11.20
N ILE A 28 -2.89 10.13 -11.35
CA ILE A 28 -4.13 10.89 -11.31
C ILE A 28 -4.96 10.44 -10.09
N VAL A 29 -5.94 11.24 -9.72
CA VAL A 29 -7.03 10.87 -8.81
C VAL A 29 -8.17 10.34 -9.67
N ALA A 30 -8.70 9.16 -9.33
CA ALA A 30 -9.99 8.70 -9.86
C ALA A 30 -11.03 8.65 -8.73
N GLY A 31 -12.26 9.05 -9.06
CA GLY A 31 -13.42 8.98 -8.18
C GLY A 31 -14.70 8.89 -9.01
N ALA A 32 -15.84 8.88 -8.35
CA ALA A 32 -17.13 8.91 -9.02
C ALA A 32 -18.21 9.59 -8.18
N THR A 33 -19.14 10.28 -8.84
CA THR A 33 -20.31 10.89 -8.20
C THR A 33 -21.59 10.18 -8.59
N LEU A 34 -22.46 9.98 -7.62
CA LEU A 34 -23.84 9.55 -7.81
C LEU A 34 -24.72 10.78 -8.02
N SER A 35 -25.73 10.72 -8.88
CA SER A 35 -26.65 11.84 -9.11
C SER A 35 -28.09 11.40 -9.35
N ASP A 36 -29.02 12.31 -9.08
CA ASP A 36 -30.46 12.17 -9.38
C ASP A 36 -30.75 12.19 -10.90
N GLU A 37 -32.03 12.12 -11.28
CA GLU A 37 -32.47 12.18 -12.69
C GLU A 37 -32.10 13.53 -13.35
N GLN A 38 -32.05 14.61 -12.56
CA GLN A 38 -31.72 15.96 -12.98
C GLN A 38 -30.20 16.15 -13.16
N GLY A 39 -29.36 15.26 -12.62
CA GLY A 39 -27.91 15.34 -12.64
C GLY A 39 -27.31 16.05 -11.42
N THR A 40 -28.08 16.24 -10.36
CA THR A 40 -27.65 16.88 -9.10
C THR A 40 -26.99 15.89 -8.17
N VAL A 41 -25.87 16.29 -7.55
CA VAL A 41 -25.24 15.58 -6.42
C VAL A 41 -25.72 16.23 -5.11
N HIS A 42 -26.55 15.53 -4.33
CA HIS A 42 -27.23 16.13 -3.17
C HIS A 42 -26.34 16.38 -1.94
N GLY A 43 -25.22 15.66 -1.81
CA GLY A 43 -24.36 15.71 -0.63
C GLY A 43 -23.01 15.06 -0.86
N VAL A 44 -22.09 15.24 0.09
CA VAL A 44 -20.72 14.69 0.01
C VAL A 44 -20.71 13.16 0.11
N GLU A 45 -21.73 12.60 0.74
CA GLU A 45 -21.99 11.16 0.85
C GLU A 45 -22.47 10.50 -0.46
N TRP A 46 -22.65 11.28 -1.53
CA TRP A 46 -22.88 10.79 -2.90
C TRP A 46 -21.59 10.81 -3.75
N VAL A 47 -20.42 11.04 -3.14
CA VAL A 47 -19.12 11.13 -3.82
C VAL A 47 -18.17 10.05 -3.32
N ALA A 48 -17.80 9.11 -4.20
CA ALA A 48 -16.75 8.13 -3.93
C ALA A 48 -15.39 8.69 -4.38
N HIS A 49 -14.41 8.73 -3.49
CA HIS A 49 -13.09 9.31 -3.73
C HIS A 49 -12.02 8.67 -2.81
N PRO A 50 -10.71 8.90 -3.01
CA PRO A 50 -9.67 8.23 -2.21
C PRO A 50 -9.79 8.31 -0.67
N GLY A 51 -10.38 9.38 -0.14
CA GLY A 51 -10.64 9.57 1.30
C GLY A 51 -12.00 9.03 1.79
N SER A 52 -12.91 8.68 0.88
CA SER A 52 -14.19 8.01 1.14
C SER A 52 -14.47 7.05 -0.03
N PRO A 53 -13.77 5.91 -0.10
CA PRO A 53 -13.64 5.13 -1.33
C PRO A 53 -14.85 4.26 -1.68
N THR A 54 -15.78 4.08 -0.74
CA THR A 54 -16.87 3.10 -0.84
C THR A 54 -18.23 3.75 -0.62
N LEU A 55 -19.15 3.54 -1.55
CA LEU A 55 -20.59 3.83 -1.46
C LEU A 55 -21.39 2.55 -1.77
N PRO A 56 -22.69 2.49 -1.46
CA PRO A 56 -23.53 1.36 -1.87
C PRO A 56 -23.43 1.16 -3.40
N GLY A 57 -23.01 -0.03 -3.84
CA GLY A 57 -22.84 -0.36 -5.25
C GLY A 57 -21.67 0.32 -5.99
N LEU A 58 -20.74 1.01 -5.30
CA LEU A 58 -19.63 1.72 -5.94
C LEU A 58 -18.37 1.75 -5.07
N GLU A 59 -17.24 1.30 -5.60
CA GLU A 59 -15.92 1.37 -4.95
C GLU A 59 -14.87 1.99 -5.89
N VAL A 60 -13.99 2.85 -5.34
CA VAL A 60 -12.91 3.52 -6.08
C VAL A 60 -11.56 3.38 -5.36
N SER A 61 -10.46 3.63 -6.08
CA SER A 61 -9.11 3.57 -5.52
C SER A 61 -8.89 4.51 -4.33
N LYS A 62 -8.17 4.02 -3.30
CA LYS A 62 -7.79 4.79 -2.10
C LYS A 62 -6.61 5.74 -2.29
N GLN A 63 -6.03 5.81 -3.49
CA GLN A 63 -4.81 6.59 -3.77
C GLN A 63 -4.80 7.15 -5.20
N ALA A 64 -3.93 8.13 -5.44
CA ALA A 64 -3.59 8.57 -6.80
C ALA A 64 -2.63 7.58 -7.46
N ALA A 65 -2.90 7.17 -8.70
CA ALA A 65 -2.15 6.14 -9.42
C ALA A 65 -2.14 6.40 -10.93
N ALA A 66 -1.23 5.75 -11.67
CA ALA A 66 -1.23 5.83 -13.14
C ALA A 66 -2.40 5.05 -13.74
N ASP A 67 -2.86 4.02 -13.03
CA ASP A 67 -3.94 3.13 -13.40
C ASP A 67 -4.93 2.98 -12.23
N HIS A 68 -6.22 2.90 -12.53
CA HIS A 68 -7.28 2.73 -11.53
C HIS A 68 -8.29 1.67 -11.97
N ARG A 69 -8.92 1.04 -10.97
CA ARG A 69 -10.09 0.19 -11.10
C ARG A 69 -11.18 0.75 -10.19
N LEU A 70 -12.36 0.98 -10.75
CA LEU A 70 -13.58 1.28 -10.00
C LEU A 70 -14.52 0.09 -10.17
N ALA A 71 -15.09 -0.42 -9.08
CA ALA A 71 -16.08 -1.49 -9.13
C ALA A 71 -17.48 -0.90 -9.00
N CYS A 72 -18.41 -1.33 -9.86
CA CYS A 72 -19.79 -0.87 -9.85
C CYS A 72 -20.75 -2.06 -9.85
N ASP A 73 -21.67 -2.07 -8.89
CA ASP A 73 -22.88 -2.91 -8.89
C ASP A 73 -24.09 -1.99 -9.00
N LEU A 74 -24.55 -1.76 -10.24
CA LEU A 74 -25.61 -0.82 -10.56
C LEU A 74 -26.99 -1.23 -10.01
N ASP A 75 -27.15 -2.50 -9.60
CA ASP A 75 -28.37 -3.00 -8.94
C ASP A 75 -28.32 -2.80 -7.41
N ALA A 76 -27.15 -2.51 -6.85
CA ALA A 76 -26.96 -2.17 -5.42
C ALA A 76 -26.99 -0.66 -5.14
N LEU A 77 -27.16 0.18 -6.18
CA LEU A 77 -27.36 1.62 -6.05
C LEU A 77 -28.76 1.93 -5.48
N PRO A 78 -28.93 2.95 -4.62
CA PRO A 78 -30.24 3.42 -4.17
C PRO A 78 -31.12 3.86 -5.36
N GLU A 79 -32.44 3.63 -5.29
CA GLU A 79 -33.38 3.94 -6.39
C GLU A 79 -33.41 5.43 -6.79
N SER A 80 -32.97 6.33 -5.90
CA SER A 80 -32.80 7.76 -6.20
C SER A 80 -31.65 8.06 -7.17
N VAL A 81 -30.69 7.15 -7.33
CA VAL A 81 -29.53 7.31 -8.22
C VAL A 81 -29.91 6.94 -9.65
N HIS A 82 -29.77 7.91 -10.54
CA HIS A 82 -30.05 7.76 -11.97
C HIS A 82 -28.78 7.86 -12.83
N ARG A 83 -27.68 8.35 -12.25
CA ARG A 83 -26.39 8.52 -12.92
C ARG A 83 -25.21 8.24 -11.99
N VAL A 84 -24.15 7.66 -12.56
CA VAL A 84 -22.81 7.55 -11.98
C VAL A 84 -21.84 8.25 -12.94
N SER A 85 -21.18 9.33 -12.49
CA SER A 85 -20.22 10.08 -13.30
C SER A 85 -18.80 9.75 -12.85
N VAL A 86 -17.93 9.24 -13.74
CA VAL A 86 -16.54 8.92 -13.42
C VAL A 86 -15.67 10.17 -13.57
N LEU A 87 -14.95 10.50 -12.50
CA LEU A 87 -14.19 11.73 -12.35
C LEU A 87 -12.69 11.42 -12.31
N LEU A 88 -11.91 12.11 -13.15
CA LEU A 88 -10.44 12.07 -13.10
C LEU A 88 -9.91 13.47 -12.77
N ALA A 89 -8.91 13.58 -11.90
CA ALA A 89 -8.29 14.86 -11.55
C ALA A 89 -6.78 14.72 -11.33
N LEU A 90 -6.03 15.80 -11.55
CA LEU A 90 -4.60 15.86 -11.26
C LEU A 90 -4.37 16.19 -9.77
N PRO A 91 -3.45 15.50 -9.06
CA PRO A 91 -3.16 15.80 -7.65
C PRO A 91 -2.66 17.22 -7.45
N SER A 92 -3.31 17.99 -6.57
CA SER A 92 -2.89 19.35 -6.25
C SER A 92 -1.74 19.36 -5.24
N GLY A 93 -0.73 20.22 -5.46
CA GLY A 93 0.32 20.53 -4.46
C GLY A 93 1.60 19.70 -4.51
N GLY A 94 1.76 18.78 -5.47
CA GLY A 94 3.01 18.02 -5.70
C GLY A 94 3.83 18.53 -6.89
N SER A 95 5.01 17.94 -7.13
CA SER A 95 5.85 18.17 -8.33
C SER A 95 5.28 17.53 -9.61
N GLY A 96 3.97 17.26 -9.65
CA GLY A 96 3.28 16.58 -10.75
C GLY A 96 2.82 17.52 -11.87
N PRO A 97 2.27 16.95 -12.96
CA PRO A 97 1.64 17.73 -14.01
C PRO A 97 0.40 18.46 -13.48
N VAL A 98 0.27 19.75 -13.81
CA VAL A 98 -0.83 20.62 -13.34
C VAL A 98 -2.01 20.72 -14.31
N ARG A 99 -1.88 20.19 -15.52
CA ARG A 99 -2.90 20.21 -16.58
C ARG A 99 -2.86 18.98 -17.47
N PHE A 100 -4.01 18.52 -17.95
CA PHE A 100 -4.13 17.27 -18.71
C PHE A 100 -3.45 17.33 -20.08
N GLY A 101 -3.31 18.51 -20.69
CA GLY A 101 -2.52 18.71 -21.92
C GLY A 101 -1.01 18.44 -21.77
N SER A 102 -0.53 18.14 -20.57
CA SER A 102 0.86 17.76 -20.28
C SER A 102 1.06 16.29 -19.92
N VAL A 103 0.01 15.46 -20.03
CA VAL A 103 0.07 14.00 -19.82
C VAL A 103 -0.42 13.24 -21.05
N ALA A 104 -0.26 11.92 -21.05
CA ALA A 104 -0.89 11.07 -22.07
C ALA A 104 -2.42 11.16 -21.93
N ALA A 105 -3.14 11.11 -23.06
CA ALA A 105 -4.60 11.12 -23.06
C ALA A 105 -5.13 9.93 -22.21
N PRO A 106 -5.92 10.18 -21.15
CA PRO A 106 -6.43 9.09 -20.33
C PRO A 106 -7.31 8.15 -21.15
N PHE A 107 -7.07 6.85 -21.00
CA PHE A 107 -7.89 5.79 -21.55
C PHE A 107 -8.82 5.26 -20.46
N VAL A 108 -10.07 4.98 -20.80
CA VAL A 108 -11.05 4.38 -19.89
C VAL A 108 -11.75 3.22 -20.60
N ALA A 109 -11.77 2.05 -19.96
CA ALA A 109 -12.47 0.86 -20.41
C ALA A 109 -13.51 0.43 -19.37
N VAL A 110 -14.71 0.11 -19.83
CA VAL A 110 -15.76 -0.55 -19.04
C VAL A 110 -15.71 -2.03 -19.38
N THR A 111 -15.41 -2.88 -18.40
CA THR A 111 -15.36 -4.34 -18.55
C THR A 111 -16.44 -5.01 -17.72
N ALA A 112 -16.87 -6.22 -18.09
CA ALA A 112 -17.57 -7.10 -17.17
C ALA A 112 -16.59 -7.69 -16.13
N LEU A 113 -17.12 -8.43 -15.14
CA LEU A 113 -16.32 -9.03 -14.07
C LEU A 113 -15.38 -10.16 -14.55
N ASP A 114 -15.62 -10.70 -15.74
CA ASP A 114 -14.75 -11.68 -16.42
C ASP A 114 -13.62 -11.00 -17.22
N GLY A 115 -13.48 -9.67 -17.12
CA GLY A 115 -12.50 -8.88 -17.86
C GLY A 115 -12.90 -8.56 -19.31
N SER A 116 -14.04 -9.06 -19.82
CA SER A 116 -14.47 -8.77 -21.19
C SER A 116 -14.84 -7.30 -21.38
N GLU A 117 -14.21 -6.63 -22.35
CA GLU A 117 -14.41 -5.19 -22.57
C GLU A 117 -15.75 -4.91 -23.28
N VAL A 118 -16.61 -4.15 -22.60
CA VAL A 118 -17.94 -3.73 -23.07
C VAL A 118 -17.80 -2.48 -23.94
N ALA A 119 -17.06 -1.48 -23.47
CA ALA A 119 -16.82 -0.24 -24.18
C ALA A 119 -15.54 0.47 -23.71
N SER A 120 -14.87 1.20 -24.60
CA SER A 120 -13.68 2.01 -24.28
C SER A 120 -13.77 3.43 -24.81
N TYR A 121 -13.00 4.33 -24.21
CA TYR A 121 -12.92 5.74 -24.60
C TYR A 121 -11.54 6.32 -24.29
N THR A 122 -10.87 6.86 -25.31
CA THR A 122 -9.66 7.68 -25.14
C THR A 122 -10.03 9.16 -25.05
N ILE A 123 -9.73 9.80 -23.92
CA ILE A 123 -10.09 11.19 -23.65
C ILE A 123 -9.08 12.14 -24.31
N THR A 124 -9.33 12.45 -25.59
CA THR A 124 -8.52 13.40 -26.38
C THR A 124 -9.06 14.84 -26.29
N GLY A 125 -8.18 15.83 -26.50
CA GLY A 125 -8.56 17.24 -26.60
C GLY A 125 -8.61 18.02 -25.29
N LEU A 126 -7.96 17.53 -24.24
CA LEU A 126 -7.68 18.29 -23.01
C LEU A 126 -6.37 19.10 -23.18
N ASP A 127 -6.35 20.34 -22.68
CA ASP A 127 -5.16 21.20 -22.59
C ASP A 127 -4.99 21.77 -21.18
N ALA A 128 -5.73 22.83 -20.85
CA ALA A 128 -5.57 23.60 -19.61
C ALA A 128 -6.30 22.99 -18.40
N GLU A 129 -7.10 21.96 -18.62
CA GLU A 129 -7.98 21.36 -17.62
C GLU A 129 -7.22 20.51 -16.60
N SER A 130 -7.64 20.54 -15.34
CA SER A 130 -7.04 19.80 -14.23
C SER A 130 -7.97 18.77 -13.60
N ALA A 131 -9.26 18.78 -13.98
CA ALA A 131 -10.22 17.70 -13.74
C ALA A 131 -11.04 17.41 -15.00
N VAL A 132 -11.60 16.22 -15.12
CA VAL A 132 -12.44 15.79 -16.25
C VAL A 132 -13.50 14.77 -15.83
N VAL A 133 -14.74 14.95 -16.30
CA VAL A 133 -15.76 13.88 -16.29
C VAL A 133 -15.47 12.99 -17.49
N ALA A 134 -14.99 11.79 -17.23
CA ALA A 134 -14.55 10.84 -18.26
C ALA A 134 -15.75 10.23 -19.00
N LEU A 135 -16.60 9.54 -18.25
CA LEU A 135 -17.81 8.89 -18.74
C LEU A 135 -18.94 8.97 -17.72
N GLU A 136 -20.16 8.75 -18.17
CA GLU A 136 -21.35 8.62 -17.34
C GLU A 136 -22.00 7.25 -17.57
N LEU A 137 -22.32 6.53 -16.49
CA LEU A 137 -23.29 5.44 -16.51
C LEU A 137 -24.64 6.05 -16.14
N TYR A 138 -25.66 5.86 -16.96
CA TYR A 138 -26.97 6.49 -16.76
C TYR A 138 -28.13 5.56 -17.07
N ARG A 139 -29.21 5.66 -16.30
CA ARG A 139 -30.41 4.85 -16.48
C ARG A 139 -31.38 5.53 -17.43
N ARG A 140 -31.91 4.80 -18.40
CA ARG A 140 -32.95 5.28 -19.32
C ARG A 140 -33.92 4.16 -19.66
N GLN A 141 -35.22 4.38 -19.41
CA GLN A 141 -36.28 3.39 -19.62
C GLN A 141 -35.99 2.05 -18.89
N GLY A 142 -35.51 2.14 -17.64
CA GLY A 142 -35.17 0.98 -16.80
C GLY A 142 -33.78 0.38 -17.04
N ALA A 143 -33.21 0.51 -18.25
CA ALA A 143 -31.91 -0.05 -18.61
C ALA A 143 -30.76 0.95 -18.39
N TRP A 144 -29.58 0.43 -18.03
CA TRP A 144 -28.35 1.21 -17.87
C TRP A 144 -27.56 1.31 -19.19
N LYS A 145 -26.91 2.46 -19.38
CA LYS A 145 -26.10 2.79 -20.56
C LYS A 145 -24.85 3.55 -20.14
N VAL A 146 -23.74 3.37 -20.86
CA VAL A 146 -22.54 4.21 -20.74
C VAL A 146 -22.56 5.32 -21.79
N ARG A 147 -22.01 6.48 -21.45
CA ARG A 147 -21.78 7.64 -22.31
C ARG A 147 -20.34 8.13 -22.17
N ALA A 148 -19.63 8.29 -23.28
CA ALA A 148 -18.36 9.02 -23.30
C ALA A 148 -18.62 10.52 -23.16
N VAL A 149 -17.99 11.20 -22.19
CA VAL A 149 -18.28 12.61 -21.88
C VAL A 149 -17.09 13.53 -22.16
N GLY A 150 -15.91 13.21 -21.61
CA GLY A 150 -14.67 13.97 -21.81
C GLY A 150 -14.82 15.47 -21.57
N GLN A 151 -15.58 15.88 -20.56
CA GLN A 151 -15.78 17.29 -20.21
C GLN A 151 -14.73 17.70 -19.17
N GLY A 152 -13.75 18.50 -19.59
CA GLY A 152 -12.71 19.02 -18.72
C GLY A 152 -13.11 20.32 -18.00
N TYR A 153 -12.41 20.59 -16.88
CA TYR A 153 -12.58 21.77 -16.02
C TYR A 153 -11.22 22.36 -15.67
N ALA A 154 -11.05 23.66 -15.88
CA ALA A 154 -9.79 24.38 -15.64
C ALA A 154 -9.59 24.69 -14.15
N GLY A 155 -10.68 25.06 -13.45
CA GLY A 155 -10.75 25.19 -11.98
C GLY A 155 -10.74 23.85 -11.23
N GLY A 156 -10.49 22.75 -11.93
CA GLY A 156 -10.26 21.44 -11.34
C GLY A 156 -11.48 20.86 -10.63
N LEU A 157 -11.23 20.06 -9.60
CA LEU A 157 -12.26 19.26 -8.94
C LEU A 157 -13.32 20.11 -8.24
N ALA A 158 -12.98 21.31 -7.78
CA ALA A 158 -13.93 22.23 -7.15
C ALA A 158 -14.94 22.80 -8.16
N GLU A 159 -14.49 23.15 -9.37
CA GLU A 159 -15.36 23.61 -10.45
C GLU A 159 -16.25 22.47 -10.96
N LEU A 160 -15.67 21.29 -11.18
CA LEU A 160 -16.39 20.08 -11.60
C LEU A 160 -17.53 19.72 -10.63
N LEU A 161 -17.23 19.63 -9.33
CA LEU A 161 -18.24 19.27 -8.33
C LEU A 161 -19.33 20.35 -8.19
N ALA A 162 -18.99 21.63 -8.41
CA ALA A 162 -19.95 22.72 -8.39
C ALA A 162 -20.88 22.69 -9.62
N ASP A 163 -20.38 22.31 -10.80
CA ASP A 163 -21.18 22.11 -12.02
C ASP A 163 -22.21 20.98 -11.86
N GLN A 164 -21.86 19.94 -11.08
CA GLN A 164 -22.78 18.88 -10.66
C GLN A 164 -23.74 19.28 -9.51
N GLY A 165 -23.76 20.56 -9.12
CA GLY A 165 -24.69 21.10 -8.13
C GLY A 165 -24.35 20.83 -6.67
N LEU A 166 -23.17 20.27 -6.35
CA LEU A 166 -22.79 19.94 -4.96
C LEU A 166 -22.55 21.22 -4.12
N PRO A 167 -23.33 21.48 -3.04
CA PRO A 167 -23.21 22.74 -2.30
C PRO A 167 -21.85 22.95 -1.61
N GLN A 168 -21.19 21.87 -1.19
CA GLN A 168 -19.89 21.88 -0.50
C GLN A 168 -18.69 21.60 -1.43
N ALA A 169 -18.85 21.75 -2.75
CA ALA A 169 -17.85 21.40 -3.77
C ALA A 169 -16.41 21.81 -3.46
N HIS A 170 -16.19 23.06 -3.01
CA HIS A 170 -14.85 23.57 -2.69
C HIS A 170 -14.24 22.91 -1.44
N GLN A 171 -15.05 22.65 -0.42
CA GLN A 171 -14.60 22.00 0.81
C GLN A 171 -14.25 20.53 0.55
N LEU A 172 -15.09 19.83 -0.22
CA LEU A 172 -14.83 18.43 -0.59
C LEU A 172 -13.63 18.30 -1.54
N ALA A 173 -13.47 19.18 -2.53
CA ALA A 173 -12.27 19.20 -3.36
C ALA A 173 -10.99 19.46 -2.54
N GLY A 174 -11.09 20.30 -1.50
CA GLY A 174 -10.00 20.50 -0.52
C GLY A 174 -9.63 19.21 0.22
N SER A 175 -10.60 18.53 0.83
CA SER A 175 -10.34 17.29 1.58
C SER A 175 -9.91 16.12 0.68
N ILE A 176 -10.39 16.05 -0.57
CA ILE A 176 -9.91 15.08 -1.56
C ILE A 176 -8.44 15.32 -1.86
N ASN A 177 -8.05 16.55 -2.16
CA ASN A 177 -6.65 16.90 -2.42
C ASN A 177 -5.77 16.64 -1.20
N GLU A 178 -6.25 16.94 0.02
CA GLU A 178 -5.51 16.67 1.24
C GLU A 178 -5.32 15.17 1.51
N ALA A 179 -6.39 14.36 1.40
CA ALA A 179 -6.31 12.90 1.55
C ALA A 179 -5.35 12.28 0.52
N VAL A 180 -5.38 12.77 -0.72
CA VAL A 180 -4.46 12.37 -1.80
C VAL A 180 -3.02 12.82 -1.52
N ALA A 181 -2.81 14.04 -1.03
CA ALA A 181 -1.48 14.54 -0.65
C ALA A 181 -0.90 13.76 0.55
N GLN A 182 -1.72 13.39 1.53
CA GLN A 182 -1.35 12.52 2.64
C GLN A 182 -1.07 11.08 2.18
N GLY A 183 -1.77 10.59 1.15
CA GLY A 183 -1.48 9.32 0.47
C GLY A 183 -0.12 9.35 -0.24
N LEU A 184 0.09 10.35 -1.11
CA LEU A 184 1.36 10.59 -1.82
C LEU A 184 2.53 10.82 -0.84
N ALA A 185 2.32 11.54 0.26
CA ALA A 185 3.34 11.70 1.29
C ALA A 185 3.69 10.37 1.96
N ARG A 186 2.71 9.52 2.28
CA ARG A 186 2.97 8.15 2.76
C ARG A 186 3.68 7.27 1.72
N SER A 187 3.44 7.49 0.43
CA SER A 187 4.11 6.79 -0.67
C SER A 187 5.51 7.31 -1.03
N VAL A 188 5.90 8.51 -0.57
CA VAL A 188 7.14 9.20 -1.03
C VAL A 188 8.05 9.65 0.12
N ALA A 189 7.56 9.76 1.36
CA ALA A 189 8.35 10.28 2.48
C ALA A 189 9.36 9.26 3.02
N ALA A 190 10.63 9.42 2.61
CA ALA A 190 11.74 9.11 3.49
C ALA A 190 11.64 9.97 4.78
N PRO A 191 12.06 9.48 5.96
CA PRO A 191 11.97 10.24 7.20
C PRO A 191 12.77 11.55 7.11
N PRO A 192 12.31 12.65 7.76
CA PRO A 192 13.18 13.80 7.96
C PRO A 192 14.42 13.35 8.76
N PRO A 193 15.62 13.88 8.47
CA PRO A 193 16.82 13.52 9.22
C PRO A 193 16.61 13.91 10.69
N ARG A 194 16.55 12.91 11.58
CA ARG A 194 16.49 13.16 13.02
C ARG A 194 17.73 13.97 13.40
N THR A 195 17.51 15.21 13.85
CA THR A 195 18.58 16.02 14.44
C THR A 195 19.16 15.24 15.60
N SER A 196 20.48 15.05 15.60
CA SER A 196 21.19 14.30 16.62
C SER A 196 20.84 14.82 18.02
N GLU A 197 20.18 13.99 18.83
CA GLU A 197 19.86 14.30 20.23
C GLU A 197 21.14 14.13 21.09
N GLY A 198 22.11 15.00 20.79
CA GLY A 198 23.50 14.92 21.22
C GLY A 198 23.89 15.94 22.28
N ASP A 199 22.94 16.50 23.03
CA ASP A 199 23.25 17.16 24.31
C ASP A 199 22.06 17.13 25.31
N ARG A 200 21.95 16.02 26.05
CA ARG A 200 21.35 16.01 27.39
C ARG A 200 22.36 15.48 28.39
N SER A 201 23.42 16.24 28.55
CA SER A 201 24.44 16.02 29.58
C SER A 201 23.83 16.08 30.99
N ARG A 202 23.91 14.93 31.68
CA ARG A 202 23.47 14.68 33.08
C ARG A 202 23.46 15.90 34.01
N HIS A 203 22.30 16.20 34.58
CA HIS A 203 22.20 16.84 35.89
C HIS A 203 21.47 15.89 36.86
N ALA A 204 22.24 15.32 37.78
CA ALA A 204 21.72 14.52 38.87
C ALA A 204 21.18 15.44 39.97
N ALA A 205 19.92 15.26 40.36
CA ALA A 205 19.34 15.88 41.55
C ALA A 205 19.08 14.80 42.61
N THR A 206 19.77 14.90 43.73
CA THR A 206 19.68 14.03 44.91
C THR A 206 18.32 14.21 45.59
N PRO A 207 17.68 13.14 46.15
CA PRO A 207 16.35 13.25 46.72
C PRO A 207 16.33 13.88 48.13
N ALA A 208 15.27 14.64 48.42
CA ALA A 208 14.95 15.12 49.76
C ALA A 208 13.64 14.48 50.27
N LEU A 209 13.68 13.95 51.48
CA LEU A 209 12.57 13.26 52.17
C LEU A 209 11.76 14.20 53.08
N GLY A 210 10.47 13.88 53.27
CA GLY A 210 9.62 14.39 54.37
C GLY A 210 8.47 15.30 53.88
N GLN A 211 7.19 14.91 53.95
CA GLN A 211 6.33 14.77 55.16
C GLN A 211 6.01 16.13 55.84
N ASN A 212 4.78 16.46 56.27
CA ASN A 212 3.44 15.84 56.16
C ASN A 212 2.37 16.86 56.68
N GLN A 213 1.08 16.71 56.34
CA GLN A 213 -0.11 17.41 56.93
C GLN A 213 -0.17 18.96 56.75
N GLY A 214 -1.31 19.65 56.68
CA GLY A 214 -2.73 19.23 56.68
C GLY A 214 -3.59 20.18 57.54
N GLY A 215 -4.66 20.80 57.00
CA GLY A 215 -5.67 21.50 57.83
C GLY A 215 -6.37 22.76 57.28
N ALA A 216 -7.65 22.60 56.95
CA ALA A 216 -8.80 23.51 57.15
C ALA A 216 -8.80 25.03 56.75
N THR A 217 -9.83 25.35 55.97
CA THR A 217 -10.56 26.61 55.65
C THR A 217 -11.10 27.43 56.85
N PRO A 218 -11.88 28.55 56.68
CA PRO A 218 -12.05 29.52 55.57
C PRO A 218 -12.08 31.02 56.02
N GLN A 219 -12.13 31.99 55.08
CA GLN A 219 -13.13 33.09 55.07
C GLN A 219 -12.95 34.12 53.92
N GLY A 220 -14.07 34.68 53.44
CA GLY A 220 -14.12 36.10 53.00
C GLY A 220 -13.99 36.43 51.50
N ALA A 221 -15.07 36.26 50.73
CA ALA A 221 -15.40 37.15 49.60
C ALA A 221 -16.22 38.36 50.13
N PRO A 222 -16.58 39.40 49.34
CA PRO A 222 -16.37 39.62 47.89
C PRO A 222 -15.83 41.03 47.52
N GLY A 223 -15.54 41.27 46.23
CA GLY A 223 -15.19 42.61 45.74
C GLY A 223 -14.96 42.71 44.22
N HIS A 224 -16.05 42.79 43.44
CA HIS A 224 -15.99 43.02 41.99
C HIS A 224 -15.84 44.53 41.70
N VAL A 225 -14.80 44.97 40.98
CA VAL A 225 -14.84 46.21 40.18
C VAL A 225 -13.80 46.24 39.05
N SER A 226 -14.27 46.65 37.89
CA SER A 226 -13.56 47.27 36.76
C SER A 226 -14.54 48.37 36.25
N PRO A 227 -14.15 49.37 35.42
CA PRO A 227 -12.97 49.41 34.54
C PRO A 227 -12.30 50.81 34.34
N GLN A 228 -11.45 50.88 33.30
CA GLN A 228 -11.18 52.03 32.40
C GLN A 228 -10.20 53.19 32.73
N HIS A 229 -9.21 53.28 31.82
CA HIS A 229 -8.69 54.46 31.10
C HIS A 229 -7.94 55.61 31.80
N GLY A 230 -6.86 56.05 31.13
CA GLY A 230 -6.11 57.27 31.46
C GLY A 230 -4.80 57.46 30.68
N HIS A 231 -4.86 57.70 29.35
CA HIS A 231 -3.78 58.36 28.58
C HIS A 231 -4.03 59.88 28.58
N PRO A 232 -3.00 60.74 28.55
CA PRO A 232 -2.44 61.29 27.29
C PRO A 232 -0.89 61.28 27.30
N GLY A 233 -0.13 61.37 26.20
CA GLY A 233 -0.21 62.24 25.01
C GLY A 233 0.80 63.41 25.15
N GLY A 234 1.66 63.77 24.20
CA GLY A 234 1.96 63.21 22.87
C GLY A 234 2.96 64.09 22.08
N GLN A 235 3.08 63.86 20.77
CA GLN A 235 3.69 64.71 19.72
C GLN A 235 5.23 64.92 19.67
N GLY A 236 5.78 64.94 18.45
CA GLY A 236 7.14 65.41 18.14
C GLY A 236 7.76 64.78 16.88
N HIS A 237 7.66 65.45 15.72
CA HIS A 237 8.09 64.93 14.41
C HIS A 237 9.53 65.34 13.99
N THR A 238 10.10 64.52 13.09
CA THR A 238 11.03 64.87 11.97
C THR A 238 12.47 65.39 12.23
N ALA A 239 13.42 64.48 11.97
CA ALA A 239 14.33 64.46 10.80
C ALA A 239 15.51 65.46 10.63
N SER A 240 16.67 64.83 10.31
CA SER A 240 17.77 65.29 9.42
C SER A 240 18.78 66.36 9.89
N GLY A 241 20.07 66.00 9.84
CA GLY A 241 21.19 66.95 9.92
C GLY A 241 22.56 66.33 10.27
N ALA A 242 23.34 65.95 9.26
CA ALA A 242 24.81 65.84 9.36
C ALA A 242 25.46 67.24 9.09
N PRO A 243 26.79 67.46 9.03
CA PRO A 243 27.92 66.53 9.17
C PRO A 243 29.15 67.05 9.97
N GLY A 244 30.20 66.21 10.11
CA GLY A 244 31.57 66.67 9.76
C GLY A 244 32.68 66.73 10.83
N HIS A 245 33.75 65.98 10.54
CA HIS A 245 35.19 66.29 10.72
C HIS A 245 36.02 65.95 12.00
N THR A 246 37.16 65.30 11.67
CA THR A 246 38.51 65.30 12.28
C THR A 246 38.97 64.24 13.32
N THR A 247 40.16 63.71 13.00
CA THR A 247 41.05 62.68 13.59
C THR A 247 42.01 63.28 14.66
N PRO A 248 43.04 62.61 15.26
CA PRO A 248 43.62 61.26 15.02
C PRO A 248 44.09 60.40 16.25
N GLN A 249 44.65 59.22 15.93
CA GLN A 249 45.94 58.64 16.43
C GLN A 249 46.01 57.52 17.51
N GLY A 250 46.83 56.49 17.19
CA GLY A 250 47.46 55.50 18.11
C GLY A 250 46.75 54.14 18.23
N GLY A 251 47.38 52.97 18.08
CA GLY A 251 48.75 52.61 17.68
C GLY A 251 48.97 51.08 17.66
N HIS A 252 49.97 50.58 16.93
CA HIS A 252 50.39 49.16 16.87
C HIS A 252 51.92 49.06 16.72
N PRO A 253 52.55 47.99 17.24
CA PRO A 253 53.54 47.21 16.47
C PRO A 253 53.36 45.69 16.67
N GLY A 254 53.83 44.78 15.80
CA GLY A 254 54.54 44.91 14.52
C GLY A 254 54.60 43.55 13.80
N GLY A 255 54.96 43.53 12.51
CA GLY A 255 54.97 42.32 11.64
C GLY A 255 56.24 41.47 11.75
N PRO A 256 56.85 40.96 10.65
CA PRO A 256 56.51 41.06 9.21
C PRO A 256 55.82 39.75 8.71
N ALA A 257 55.65 39.41 7.42
CA ALA A 257 56.17 39.93 6.16
C ALA A 257 55.20 39.74 4.96
N GLN A 258 55.69 40.05 3.75
CA GLN A 258 55.06 39.88 2.42
C GLN A 258 56.13 39.23 1.47
N PRO A 259 55.83 38.74 0.24
CA PRO A 259 55.43 39.62 -0.86
C PRO A 259 54.44 39.06 -1.91
N ASP A 260 53.59 39.95 -2.43
CA ASP A 260 53.00 39.83 -3.78
C ASP A 260 54.04 40.15 -4.87
N PRO A 261 53.72 39.93 -6.16
CA PRO A 261 53.64 41.12 -7.01
C PRO A 261 52.46 41.18 -7.99
N SER A 262 52.07 42.40 -8.32
CA SER A 262 50.86 42.81 -9.08
C SER A 262 51.08 43.01 -10.58
N ALA A 263 50.00 42.95 -11.37
CA ALA A 263 49.74 43.73 -12.62
C ALA A 263 48.31 43.38 -13.13
N VAL A 264 47.26 44.19 -13.00
CA VAL A 264 46.93 45.48 -13.67
C VAL A 264 46.73 45.37 -15.20
N THR A 265 45.47 45.15 -15.63
CA THR A 265 44.78 45.99 -16.65
C THR A 265 43.24 45.82 -16.62
N GLN A 266 42.51 46.90 -16.92
CA GLN A 266 41.05 46.98 -17.17
C GLN A 266 40.82 47.41 -18.64
N PRO A 267 39.57 47.57 -19.17
CA PRO A 267 38.33 46.78 -19.00
C PRO A 267 37.60 46.50 -20.35
N ALA A 268 36.64 45.55 -20.40
CA ALA A 268 35.40 45.61 -21.23
C ALA A 268 34.61 44.28 -21.21
N GLY A 269 33.28 44.33 -21.39
CA GLY A 269 32.48 43.19 -21.88
C GLY A 269 31.46 42.60 -20.88
N ALA A 270 30.19 42.59 -21.28
CA ALA A 270 29.04 42.22 -20.46
C ALA A 270 28.83 40.71 -20.18
N ALA A 271 28.13 40.45 -19.08
CA ALA A 271 27.18 39.34 -18.84
C ALA A 271 27.68 37.87 -18.86
N ALA A 272 27.88 37.32 -17.65
CA ALA A 272 27.51 35.95 -17.30
C ALA A 272 27.27 35.86 -15.77
N GLY A 273 26.14 35.30 -15.34
CA GLY A 273 25.87 35.06 -13.91
C GLY A 273 26.65 33.86 -13.40
N GLY A 274 27.47 34.04 -12.37
CA GLY A 274 28.23 32.95 -11.74
C GLY A 274 27.31 31.99 -10.94
N PRO A 275 27.76 30.75 -10.70
CA PRO A 275 27.01 29.79 -9.90
C PRO A 275 26.88 30.26 -8.45
N VAL A 276 25.68 30.12 -7.88
CA VAL A 276 25.42 30.40 -6.47
C VAL A 276 26.04 29.29 -5.62
N ASP A 277 26.89 29.68 -4.67
CA ASP A 277 27.44 28.77 -3.66
C ASP A 277 26.39 28.54 -2.55
N TYR A 278 26.02 27.28 -2.33
CA TYR A 278 25.01 26.86 -1.33
C TYR A 278 25.64 26.24 -0.07
N SER A 279 26.91 26.51 0.22
CA SER A 279 27.62 26.02 1.41
C SER A 279 27.18 26.72 2.72
N HIS A 280 26.00 26.34 3.24
CA HIS A 280 25.58 26.74 4.59
C HIS A 280 26.46 26.08 5.68
N PRO A 281 27.12 26.87 6.57
CA PRO A 281 27.96 26.33 7.63
C PRO A 281 27.10 25.77 8.77
N GLY A 282 26.79 24.47 8.68
CA GLY A 282 25.98 23.77 9.68
C GLY A 282 25.39 22.44 9.21
N ARG A 283 25.35 22.17 7.90
CA ARG A 283 24.88 20.89 7.36
C ARG A 283 26.01 19.86 7.40
N GLN A 284 26.07 19.03 8.44
CA GLN A 284 26.84 17.79 8.37
C GLN A 284 26.28 16.95 7.21
N ALA A 285 27.12 16.65 6.23
CA ALA A 285 26.74 15.78 5.13
C ALA A 285 26.61 14.35 5.68
N ALA A 286 25.38 13.85 5.76
CA ALA A 286 25.17 12.40 5.80
C ALA A 286 25.87 11.81 4.56
N ALA A 287 26.67 10.77 4.76
CA ALA A 287 27.40 10.15 3.65
C ALA A 287 26.38 9.69 2.58
N PRO A 288 26.61 9.96 1.28
CA PRO A 288 25.73 9.44 0.24
C PRO A 288 25.68 7.91 0.32
N PRO A 289 24.52 7.30 0.06
CA PRO A 289 24.38 5.84 0.16
C PRO A 289 25.39 5.16 -0.77
N PRO A 290 25.98 4.02 -0.37
CA PRO A 290 26.97 3.33 -1.19
C PRO A 290 26.36 2.98 -2.55
N PRO A 291 27.11 3.10 -3.66
CA PRO A 291 26.56 2.81 -5.00
C PRO A 291 26.02 1.37 -5.08
N PRO A 292 25.04 1.09 -5.95
CA PRO A 292 24.54 -0.27 -6.15
C PRO A 292 25.67 -1.21 -6.56
N PRO A 293 25.78 -2.41 -5.98
CA PRO A 293 26.73 -3.41 -6.42
C PRO A 293 26.46 -3.73 -7.89
N THR A 294 27.36 -3.28 -8.77
CA THR A 294 27.15 -3.34 -10.21
C THR A 294 27.81 -4.60 -10.76
N ALA A 295 27.08 -5.36 -11.58
CA ALA A 295 27.64 -6.51 -12.28
C ALA A 295 28.84 -6.12 -13.16
N PRO A 296 29.89 -6.98 -13.28
CA PRO A 296 30.94 -6.76 -14.26
C PRO A 296 30.33 -6.76 -15.68
N PRO A 297 30.86 -5.95 -16.62
CA PRO A 297 30.26 -5.80 -17.94
C PRO A 297 30.22 -7.14 -18.68
N ALA A 298 29.03 -7.48 -19.19
CA ALA A 298 28.80 -8.73 -19.90
C ALA A 298 29.70 -8.85 -21.14
N ARG A 299 30.11 -10.07 -21.47
CA ARG A 299 30.83 -10.33 -22.74
C ARG A 299 29.86 -10.11 -23.91
N PRO A 300 30.33 -9.63 -25.08
CA PRO A 300 29.47 -9.44 -26.24
C PRO A 300 28.69 -10.72 -26.58
N GLY A 301 27.35 -10.63 -26.59
CA GLY A 301 26.45 -11.76 -26.84
C GLY A 301 26.11 -12.63 -25.63
N GLN A 302 26.52 -12.26 -24.41
CA GLN A 302 26.08 -12.89 -23.15
C GLN A 302 25.22 -11.90 -22.34
N PRO A 303 24.19 -12.36 -21.61
CA PRO A 303 23.49 -11.51 -20.64
C PRO A 303 24.43 -11.11 -19.50
N ALA A 304 24.12 -10.00 -18.82
CA ALA A 304 24.79 -9.64 -17.57
C ALA A 304 24.45 -10.67 -16.49
N GLN A 305 25.41 -10.94 -15.59
CA GLN A 305 25.12 -11.75 -14.41
C GLN A 305 24.31 -10.91 -13.40
N PRO A 306 23.15 -11.40 -12.91
CA PRO A 306 22.39 -10.70 -11.88
C PRO A 306 23.21 -10.47 -10.61
N VAL A 307 22.93 -9.38 -9.90
CA VAL A 307 23.58 -9.06 -8.62
C VAL A 307 22.52 -8.66 -7.60
N ALA A 308 22.57 -9.25 -6.41
CA ALA A 308 21.63 -8.91 -5.35
C ALA A 308 21.79 -7.45 -4.90
N GLY A 309 20.67 -6.72 -4.92
CA GLY A 309 20.60 -5.30 -4.60
C GLY A 309 21.11 -4.38 -5.71
N ASP A 310 21.07 -4.81 -6.98
CA ASP A 310 21.41 -3.98 -8.13
C ASP A 310 20.35 -2.89 -8.47
N ALA A 311 19.10 -3.12 -8.07
CA ALA A 311 18.01 -2.16 -8.18
C ALA A 311 18.28 -0.84 -7.44
N THR A 312 17.52 0.20 -7.78
CA THR A 312 17.66 1.52 -7.14
C THR A 312 17.13 1.53 -5.71
N GLY A 313 17.85 2.17 -4.78
CA GLY A 313 17.43 2.33 -3.38
C GLY A 313 18.50 2.99 -2.50
N TRP A 314 18.09 3.51 -1.35
CA TRP A 314 18.93 4.18 -0.36
C TRP A 314 19.61 3.20 0.59
N SER A 315 18.93 2.10 0.97
CA SER A 315 19.47 1.01 1.77
C SER A 315 19.62 -0.27 0.94
N MET A 316 20.42 -1.24 1.40
CA MET A 316 20.48 -2.56 0.74
C MET A 316 19.13 -3.27 0.79
N GLU A 317 18.40 -3.12 1.89
CA GLU A 317 17.07 -3.69 2.08
C GLU A 317 16.05 -3.15 1.06
N GLU A 318 16.06 -1.83 0.82
CA GLU A 318 15.19 -1.20 -0.18
C GLU A 318 15.52 -1.70 -1.59
N ARG A 319 16.80 -1.91 -1.91
CA ARG A 319 17.21 -2.45 -3.21
C ARG A 319 16.73 -3.88 -3.40
N LEU A 320 16.88 -4.74 -2.39
CA LEU A 320 16.38 -6.11 -2.42
C LEU A 320 14.86 -6.16 -2.54
N TYR A 321 14.14 -5.30 -1.82
CA TYR A 321 12.68 -5.16 -1.96
C TYR A 321 12.28 -4.74 -3.38
N ASN A 322 12.93 -3.71 -3.93
CA ASN A 322 12.65 -3.22 -5.29
C ASN A 322 13.03 -4.24 -6.38
N GLN A 323 14.07 -5.05 -6.15
CA GLN A 323 14.47 -6.12 -7.05
C GLN A 323 13.45 -7.26 -7.07
N VAL A 324 13.02 -7.75 -5.89
CA VAL A 324 11.94 -8.74 -5.78
C VAL A 324 10.64 -8.24 -6.44
N TRP A 325 10.32 -6.96 -6.29
CA TRP A 325 9.18 -6.34 -6.98
C TRP A 325 9.34 -6.30 -8.51
N GLY A 326 10.54 -5.97 -9.00
CA GLY A 326 10.87 -6.03 -10.43
C GLY A 326 10.71 -7.44 -11.02
N MET A 327 11.22 -8.45 -10.32
CA MET A 327 11.06 -9.86 -10.71
C MET A 327 9.58 -10.28 -10.78
N PHE A 328 8.73 -9.78 -9.87
CA PHE A 328 7.29 -10.01 -9.88
C PHE A 328 6.62 -9.37 -11.12
N GLU A 329 6.92 -8.10 -11.39
CA GLU A 329 6.41 -7.37 -12.57
C GLU A 329 6.84 -8.03 -13.89
N ASP A 330 8.11 -8.42 -14.01
CA ASP A 330 8.66 -9.00 -15.23
C ASP A 330 8.13 -10.42 -15.48
N LEU A 331 7.92 -11.23 -14.43
CA LEU A 331 7.24 -12.53 -14.56
C LEU A 331 5.76 -12.40 -14.98
N ALA A 332 5.05 -11.41 -14.41
CA ALA A 332 3.67 -11.10 -14.81
C ALA A 332 3.61 -10.71 -16.30
N ARG A 333 4.53 -9.84 -16.74
CA ARG A 333 4.62 -9.32 -18.10
C ARG A 333 5.02 -10.39 -19.12
N ALA A 334 6.02 -11.21 -18.80
CA ALA A 334 6.47 -12.30 -19.68
C ALA A 334 5.37 -13.34 -19.89
N THR A 335 4.69 -13.74 -18.81
CA THR A 335 3.56 -14.69 -18.90
C THR A 335 2.36 -14.08 -19.65
N ALA A 336 2.09 -12.77 -19.49
CA ALA A 336 1.07 -12.08 -20.26
C ALA A 336 1.39 -12.07 -21.77
N ALA A 337 2.62 -11.72 -22.14
CA ALA A 337 3.07 -11.73 -23.52
C ALA A 337 2.99 -13.13 -24.15
N TYR A 338 3.32 -14.18 -23.38
CA TYR A 338 3.14 -15.57 -23.80
C TYR A 338 1.67 -15.92 -24.04
N ARG A 339 0.79 -15.71 -23.05
CA ARG A 339 -0.65 -16.01 -23.16
C ARG A 339 -1.29 -15.30 -24.35
N SER A 340 -1.07 -13.98 -24.49
CA SER A 340 -1.58 -13.22 -25.64
C SER A 340 -1.02 -13.67 -27.00
N ALA A 341 0.20 -14.22 -27.05
CA ALA A 341 0.76 -14.79 -28.28
C ALA A 341 0.12 -16.15 -28.64
N VAL A 342 -0.25 -16.96 -27.64
CA VAL A 342 -1.03 -18.18 -27.82
C VAL A 342 -2.44 -17.84 -28.31
N ASP A 343 -3.16 -16.93 -27.64
CA ASP A 343 -4.51 -16.48 -28.04
C ASP A 343 -4.52 -15.95 -29.49
N PHE A 344 -3.49 -15.18 -29.87
CA PHE A 344 -3.31 -14.69 -31.23
C PHE A 344 -3.08 -15.84 -32.22
N ALA A 345 -2.27 -16.85 -31.87
CA ALA A 345 -2.03 -18.01 -32.72
C ALA A 345 -3.32 -18.80 -32.95
N GLU A 346 -4.12 -19.04 -31.90
CA GLU A 346 -5.41 -19.71 -31.96
C GLU A 346 -6.40 -18.95 -32.85
N SER A 347 -6.67 -17.68 -32.56
CA SER A 347 -7.56 -16.85 -33.38
C SER A 347 -7.12 -16.77 -34.84
N ARG A 348 -5.80 -16.71 -35.09
CA ARG A 348 -5.24 -16.71 -36.44
C ARG A 348 -5.47 -18.05 -37.15
N MET A 349 -5.40 -19.18 -36.44
CA MET A 349 -5.71 -20.51 -36.97
C MET A 349 -7.19 -20.64 -37.31
N GLU A 350 -8.09 -20.26 -36.40
CA GLU A 350 -9.54 -20.29 -36.63
C GLU A 350 -9.92 -19.52 -37.89
N GLN A 351 -9.42 -18.30 -38.06
CA GLN A 351 -9.64 -17.48 -39.25
C GLN A 351 -9.13 -18.14 -40.55
N GLU A 352 -8.02 -18.88 -40.52
CA GLU A 352 -7.56 -19.64 -41.69
C GLU A 352 -8.44 -20.87 -41.97
N LEU A 353 -8.90 -21.57 -40.93
CA LEU A 353 -9.80 -22.72 -41.06
C LEU A 353 -11.18 -22.31 -41.62
N ASP A 354 -11.78 -21.23 -41.09
CA ASP A 354 -13.06 -20.68 -41.59
C ASP A 354 -12.96 -20.21 -43.04
N LYS A 355 -11.83 -19.62 -43.43
CA LYS A 355 -11.57 -19.26 -44.83
C LYS A 355 -11.50 -20.49 -45.75
N VAL A 356 -10.95 -21.61 -45.27
CA VAL A 356 -10.91 -22.88 -46.02
C VAL A 356 -12.28 -23.58 -46.05
N LEU A 357 -13.11 -23.41 -45.02
CA LEU A 357 -14.47 -23.97 -44.96
C LEU A 357 -15.49 -23.16 -45.78
N SER A 358 -15.29 -21.84 -45.91
CA SER A 358 -16.20 -20.96 -46.65
C SER A 358 -16.06 -21.06 -48.18
N ASP A 359 -14.90 -21.40 -48.73
CA ASP A 359 -14.75 -21.71 -50.16
C ASP A 359 -15.36 -23.09 -50.50
N PRO A 360 -16.35 -23.19 -51.41
CA PRO A 360 -16.92 -24.48 -51.82
C PRO A 360 -15.92 -25.43 -52.49
N ARG A 361 -14.83 -24.92 -53.09
CA ARG A 361 -13.85 -25.73 -53.84
C ARG A 361 -12.92 -26.55 -52.95
N SER A 362 -12.66 -26.10 -51.73
CA SER A 362 -11.79 -26.76 -50.73
C SER A 362 -12.51 -27.79 -49.85
N ARG A 363 -13.81 -28.03 -50.07
CA ARG A 363 -14.62 -28.95 -49.24
C ARG A 363 -14.49 -30.43 -49.61
N ILE A 364 -14.08 -30.77 -50.84
CA ILE A 364 -14.10 -32.15 -51.38
C ILE A 364 -12.79 -32.49 -52.13
N GLY A 365 -11.64 -31.98 -51.67
CA GLY A 365 -10.35 -32.29 -52.31
C GLY A 365 -9.13 -31.80 -51.53
N GLY A 366 -7.98 -32.47 -51.78
CA GLY A 366 -6.75 -32.35 -50.98
C GLY A 366 -6.11 -30.96 -50.89
N GLN A 367 -6.52 -29.98 -51.70
CA GLN A 367 -6.12 -28.58 -51.51
C GLN A 367 -6.68 -27.99 -50.20
N GLY A 368 -7.89 -28.39 -49.80
CA GLY A 368 -8.44 -28.00 -48.49
C GLY A 368 -7.70 -28.64 -47.33
N ASP A 369 -7.26 -29.89 -47.49
CA ASP A 369 -6.51 -30.61 -46.47
C ASP A 369 -5.12 -29.99 -46.26
N ALA A 370 -4.38 -29.76 -47.34
CA ALA A 370 -3.08 -29.07 -47.31
C ALA A 370 -3.17 -27.65 -46.72
N ALA A 371 -4.27 -26.92 -46.96
CA ALA A 371 -4.47 -25.60 -46.37
C ALA A 371 -4.74 -25.66 -44.85
N ARG A 372 -5.49 -26.66 -44.37
CA ARG A 372 -5.71 -26.89 -42.93
C ARG A 372 -4.44 -27.39 -42.22
N GLU A 373 -3.64 -28.23 -42.87
CA GLU A 373 -2.31 -28.62 -42.39
C GLU A 373 -1.36 -27.41 -42.29
N ALA A 374 -1.33 -26.55 -43.30
CA ALA A 374 -0.51 -25.34 -43.29
C ALA A 374 -0.94 -24.34 -42.19
N ALA A 375 -2.24 -24.19 -41.92
CA ALA A 375 -2.75 -23.37 -40.83
C ALA A 375 -2.29 -23.90 -39.45
N ARG A 376 -2.42 -25.21 -39.23
CA ARG A 376 -1.92 -25.89 -38.01
C ARG A 376 -0.40 -25.77 -37.84
N ALA A 377 0.35 -25.92 -38.93
CA ALA A 377 1.81 -25.78 -38.89
C ALA A 377 2.26 -24.35 -38.50
N LYS A 378 1.59 -23.31 -38.99
CA LYS A 378 1.83 -21.92 -38.56
C LYS A 378 1.47 -21.70 -37.10
N HIS A 379 0.34 -22.26 -36.66
CA HIS A 379 -0.11 -22.18 -35.27
C HIS A 379 0.96 -22.75 -34.32
N SER A 380 1.43 -23.98 -34.57
CA SER A 380 2.54 -24.57 -33.82
C SER A 380 3.79 -23.67 -33.84
N GLN A 381 4.22 -23.19 -35.02
CA GLN A 381 5.39 -22.30 -35.12
C GLN A 381 5.26 -20.97 -34.36
N LEU A 382 4.04 -20.46 -34.15
CA LEU A 382 3.80 -19.27 -33.34
C LEU A 382 3.88 -19.58 -31.84
N ILE A 383 3.28 -20.69 -31.40
CA ILE A 383 3.36 -21.16 -30.01
C ILE A 383 4.79 -21.53 -29.64
N ASP A 384 5.51 -22.25 -30.49
CA ASP A 384 6.91 -22.64 -30.27
C ASP A 384 7.79 -21.39 -30.04
N ARG A 385 7.63 -20.34 -30.86
CA ARG A 385 8.35 -19.06 -30.70
C ARG A 385 7.94 -18.27 -29.47
N ALA A 386 6.66 -18.29 -29.10
CA ALA A 386 6.18 -17.67 -27.88
C ALA A 386 6.78 -18.38 -26.65
N ARG A 387 6.86 -19.71 -26.69
CA ARG A 387 7.47 -20.55 -25.66
C ARG A 387 8.99 -20.29 -25.56
N GLU A 388 9.70 -20.26 -26.69
CA GLU A 388 11.13 -19.87 -26.76
C GLU A 388 11.41 -18.45 -26.25
N ALA A 389 10.42 -17.55 -26.25
CA ALA A 389 10.55 -16.25 -25.62
C ALA A 389 10.41 -16.36 -24.10
N LEU A 390 9.30 -16.96 -23.63
CA LEU A 390 9.04 -17.16 -22.21
C LEU A 390 10.17 -17.93 -21.51
N ASP A 391 10.67 -19.02 -22.11
CA ASP A 391 11.73 -19.84 -21.51
C ASP A 391 13.05 -19.07 -21.34
N ARG A 392 13.33 -18.06 -22.18
CA ARG A 392 14.50 -17.18 -22.00
C ARG A 392 14.30 -16.20 -20.84
N ASP A 393 13.11 -15.61 -20.74
CA ASP A 393 12.78 -14.65 -19.69
C ASP A 393 12.73 -15.35 -18.32
N LEU A 394 12.15 -16.55 -18.25
CA LEU A 394 12.17 -17.43 -17.07
C LEU A 394 13.58 -17.85 -16.67
N ALA A 395 14.47 -18.16 -17.62
CA ALA A 395 15.86 -18.48 -17.32
C ALA A 395 16.63 -17.28 -16.73
N GLN A 396 16.35 -16.06 -17.20
CA GLN A 396 16.91 -14.83 -16.60
C GLN A 396 16.41 -14.63 -15.17
N LEU A 397 15.10 -14.69 -14.95
CA LEU A 397 14.48 -14.50 -13.64
C LEU A 397 14.91 -15.59 -12.63
N THR A 398 15.15 -16.82 -13.09
CA THR A 398 15.69 -17.90 -12.26
C THR A 398 17.13 -17.59 -11.81
N ALA A 399 17.99 -17.15 -12.74
CA ALA A 399 19.35 -16.74 -12.40
C ALA A 399 19.39 -15.52 -11.46
N GLU A 400 18.39 -14.65 -11.51
CA GLU A 400 18.24 -13.55 -10.56
C GLU A 400 17.80 -14.05 -9.18
N ALA A 401 16.79 -14.92 -9.11
CA ALA A 401 16.35 -15.55 -7.86
C ALA A 401 17.47 -16.30 -7.13
N GLU A 402 18.34 -17.01 -7.87
CA GLU A 402 19.51 -17.72 -7.33
C GLU A 402 20.51 -16.79 -6.62
N VAL A 403 20.59 -15.52 -7.01
CA VAL A 403 21.49 -14.53 -6.40
C VAL A 403 20.77 -13.71 -5.32
N VAL A 404 19.50 -13.39 -5.53
CA VAL A 404 18.69 -12.57 -4.61
C VAL A 404 18.32 -13.33 -3.34
N GLU A 405 17.75 -14.55 -3.43
CA GLU A 405 17.25 -15.29 -2.24
C GLU A 405 18.32 -15.46 -1.14
N PRO A 406 19.57 -15.88 -1.44
CA PRO A 406 20.62 -16.00 -0.41
C PRO A 406 21.03 -14.68 0.24
N ALA A 407 20.74 -13.54 -0.40
CA ALA A 407 21.07 -12.21 0.11
C ALA A 407 19.92 -11.56 0.90
N LEU A 408 18.73 -12.17 0.92
CA LEU A 408 17.57 -11.62 1.62
C LEU A 408 17.78 -11.54 3.15
N PRO A 409 17.43 -10.41 3.81
CA PRO A 409 17.46 -10.30 5.26
C PRO A 409 16.38 -11.19 5.90
N PRO A 410 16.43 -11.49 7.22
CA PRO A 410 15.47 -12.37 7.89
C PRO A 410 13.99 -12.02 7.66
N ALA A 411 13.67 -10.74 7.46
CA ALA A 411 12.32 -10.29 7.16
C ALA A 411 11.79 -10.76 5.79
N PHE A 412 12.67 -10.88 4.80
CA PHE A 412 12.32 -11.28 3.43
C PHE A 412 12.72 -12.74 3.14
N ALA A 413 13.56 -13.36 3.98
CA ALA A 413 14.10 -14.70 3.74
C ALA A 413 13.14 -15.84 4.15
N ARG A 414 13.22 -16.96 3.43
CA ARG A 414 12.60 -18.24 3.82
C ARG A 414 13.15 -18.76 5.16
N TRP A 415 12.43 -19.67 5.82
CA TRP A 415 12.87 -20.28 7.08
C TRP A 415 14.01 -21.30 6.94
N ASP A 416 14.30 -21.79 5.72
CA ASP A 416 15.47 -22.61 5.39
C ASP A 416 16.72 -21.76 5.05
N ASN A 417 16.58 -20.43 4.90
CA ASN A 417 17.66 -19.55 4.51
C ASN A 417 18.77 -19.50 5.60
N PRO A 418 20.06 -19.63 5.25
CA PRO A 418 21.16 -19.59 6.20
C PRO A 418 21.21 -18.35 7.10
N VAL A 419 20.65 -17.21 6.68
CA VAL A 419 20.63 -15.94 7.44
C VAL A 419 20.12 -16.09 8.88
N TRP A 420 19.19 -17.03 9.12
CA TRP A 420 18.65 -17.30 10.45
C TRP A 420 19.66 -17.88 11.47
N HIS A 421 20.75 -18.50 11.02
CA HIS A 421 21.82 -18.98 11.92
C HIS A 421 22.61 -17.82 12.54
N GLY A 422 22.66 -16.68 11.85
CA GLY A 422 23.26 -15.43 12.32
C GLY A 422 22.25 -14.47 12.94
N TYR A 423 21.00 -14.90 13.17
CA TYR A 423 19.91 -14.05 13.62
C TYR A 423 20.27 -13.25 14.88
N ARG A 424 19.85 -11.99 14.87
CA ARG A 424 19.86 -11.06 16.00
C ARG A 424 18.56 -10.26 15.95
N VAL A 425 18.02 -9.91 17.12
CA VAL A 425 16.88 -9.00 17.21
C VAL A 425 17.28 -7.63 16.62
N PRO A 426 16.49 -7.07 15.67
CA PRO A 426 16.82 -5.82 15.03
C PRO A 426 16.59 -4.62 15.97
N MET A 427 17.14 -3.46 15.56
CA MET A 427 16.97 -2.18 16.26
C MET A 427 15.94 -1.27 15.60
N GLU A 428 15.50 -1.60 14.38
CA GLU A 428 14.54 -0.85 13.57
C GLU A 428 13.59 -1.84 12.90
N ILE A 429 12.34 -1.43 12.65
CA ILE A 429 11.35 -2.23 11.92
C ILE A 429 11.72 -2.24 10.43
N PRO A 430 11.79 -3.40 9.75
CA PRO A 430 12.10 -3.45 8.33
C PRO A 430 10.94 -2.96 7.46
N MET A 431 11.25 -2.62 6.22
CA MET A 431 10.33 -2.06 5.23
C MET A 431 9.19 -3.00 4.84
N ALA A 432 9.37 -4.31 4.99
CA ALA A 432 8.44 -5.35 4.57
C ALA A 432 8.64 -6.69 5.31
N LEU A 433 7.76 -7.65 5.04
CA LEU A 433 7.73 -8.99 5.60
C LEU A 433 7.32 -10.00 4.52
N ARG A 434 7.99 -11.15 4.44
CA ARG A 434 7.52 -12.29 3.61
C ARG A 434 6.39 -13.04 4.29
N LEU A 435 5.27 -13.21 3.60
CA LEU A 435 4.15 -14.06 4.03
C LEU A 435 4.20 -15.47 3.41
N GLY A 436 4.73 -15.57 2.20
CA GLY A 436 4.84 -16.82 1.42
C GLY A 436 5.55 -16.55 0.11
N ASP A 437 5.30 -17.41 -0.87
CA ASP A 437 5.86 -17.36 -2.22
C ASP A 437 4.74 -17.36 -3.26
N LEU A 438 4.99 -16.75 -4.43
CA LEU A 438 4.06 -16.68 -5.56
C LEU A 438 4.68 -17.37 -6.78
N HIS A 439 3.91 -18.17 -7.50
CA HIS A 439 4.32 -18.69 -8.82
C HIS A 439 3.15 -18.74 -9.80
N LEU A 440 3.48 -18.86 -11.09
CA LEU A 440 2.51 -19.09 -12.17
C LEU A 440 2.63 -20.53 -12.69
N PRO A 441 1.56 -21.11 -13.27
CA PRO A 441 1.61 -22.47 -13.83
C PRO A 441 2.69 -22.68 -14.90
N GLU A 442 2.97 -21.64 -15.68
CA GLU A 442 3.97 -21.66 -16.74
C GLU A 442 5.42 -21.64 -16.23
N SER A 443 5.64 -21.20 -14.98
CA SER A 443 6.95 -20.98 -14.35
C SER A 443 7.30 -22.05 -13.30
N ALA A 444 6.95 -23.31 -13.55
CA ALA A 444 7.14 -24.43 -12.62
C ALA A 444 8.63 -24.59 -12.21
N GLY A 445 8.99 -24.07 -11.04
CA GLY A 445 10.36 -24.03 -10.51
C GLY A 445 10.87 -22.63 -10.12
N LEU A 446 10.18 -21.56 -10.55
CA LEU A 446 10.45 -20.18 -10.14
C LEU A 446 9.37 -19.70 -9.16
N SER A 447 9.81 -19.25 -7.98
CA SER A 447 8.97 -18.73 -6.91
C SER A 447 9.42 -17.32 -6.55
N ILE A 448 8.50 -16.36 -6.52
CA ILE A 448 8.76 -14.96 -6.17
C ILE A 448 8.31 -14.69 -4.73
N PRO A 449 9.14 -14.11 -3.85
CA PRO A 449 8.76 -13.80 -2.47
C PRO A 449 7.52 -12.88 -2.38
N MET A 450 6.47 -13.32 -1.69
CA MET A 450 5.31 -12.47 -1.38
C MET A 450 5.65 -11.53 -0.21
N LEU A 451 6.12 -10.32 -0.53
CA LEU A 451 6.45 -9.28 0.45
C LEU A 451 5.25 -8.34 0.69
N VAL A 452 4.90 -8.10 1.95
CA VAL A 452 3.94 -7.07 2.37
C VAL A 452 4.64 -5.99 3.17
N ARG A 453 4.21 -4.73 3.06
CA ARG A 453 4.77 -3.61 3.83
C ARG A 453 4.52 -3.75 5.33
N LEU A 454 5.42 -3.20 6.13
CA LEU A 454 5.24 -2.99 7.56
C LEU A 454 5.13 -1.49 7.90
N PRO A 455 4.34 -1.10 8.93
CA PRO A 455 3.44 -1.95 9.69
C PRO A 455 2.29 -2.50 8.83
N LEU A 456 1.65 -3.60 9.27
CA LEU A 456 0.62 -4.25 8.48
C LEU A 456 -0.60 -3.32 8.30
N GLU A 457 -0.93 -2.96 7.05
CA GLU A 457 -2.10 -2.11 6.76
C GLU A 457 -3.44 -2.85 6.88
N ARG A 458 -3.40 -4.19 6.85
CA ARG A 458 -4.57 -5.07 6.93
C ARG A 458 -4.25 -6.24 7.85
N GLY A 459 -5.24 -6.68 8.61
CA GLY A 459 -5.17 -7.98 9.26
C GLY A 459 -5.13 -9.13 8.23
N LEU A 460 -4.80 -10.32 8.72
CA LEU A 460 -4.67 -11.54 7.93
C LEU A 460 -5.82 -12.49 8.23
N TRP A 461 -6.29 -13.20 7.21
CA TRP A 461 -7.20 -14.34 7.35
C TRP A 461 -6.54 -15.54 6.68
N ILE A 462 -6.25 -16.58 7.46
CA ILE A 462 -5.75 -17.87 6.99
C ILE A 462 -6.96 -18.79 6.89
N ASP A 463 -7.34 -19.11 5.66
CA ASP A 463 -8.53 -19.90 5.34
C ASP A 463 -8.27 -21.38 5.62
N SER A 464 -8.76 -21.89 6.75
CA SER A 464 -8.64 -23.31 7.10
C SER A 464 -9.72 -24.20 6.47
N GLY A 465 -10.58 -23.64 5.61
CA GLY A 465 -11.60 -24.38 4.88
C GLY A 465 -11.05 -25.15 3.69
N ARG A 466 -11.91 -25.97 3.06
CA ARG A 466 -11.57 -26.69 1.83
C ARG A 466 -11.55 -25.71 0.65
N SER A 467 -10.36 -25.36 0.16
CA SER A 467 -10.26 -24.65 -1.13
C SER A 467 -10.61 -25.55 -2.31
N GLY A 468 -10.95 -24.93 -3.44
CA GLY A 468 -11.30 -25.61 -4.69
C GLY A 468 -10.12 -26.18 -5.49
N SER A 469 -8.87 -25.94 -5.06
CA SER A 469 -7.66 -26.43 -5.73
C SER A 469 -7.49 -27.95 -5.60
N SER A 470 -6.78 -28.56 -6.56
CA SER A 470 -6.59 -30.01 -6.60
C SER A 470 -5.89 -30.57 -5.36
N ASP A 471 -4.93 -29.83 -4.81
CA ASP A 471 -4.16 -30.25 -3.63
C ASP A 471 -4.94 -30.04 -2.33
N ALA A 472 -5.74 -28.97 -2.23
CA ALA A 472 -6.65 -28.76 -1.09
C ALA A 472 -7.74 -29.85 -1.00
N SER A 473 -8.13 -30.45 -2.12
CA SER A 473 -9.13 -31.52 -2.16
C SER A 473 -8.68 -32.83 -1.47
N ILE A 474 -7.38 -33.03 -1.29
CA ILE A 474 -6.78 -34.27 -0.74
C ILE A 474 -6.64 -34.21 0.79
N ALA A 475 -6.46 -33.01 1.36
CA ALA A 475 -6.24 -32.83 2.79
C ALA A 475 -7.51 -33.07 3.63
N ASP A 476 -7.32 -33.60 4.84
CA ASP A 476 -8.40 -33.68 5.82
C ASP A 476 -8.67 -32.30 6.45
N SER A 477 -9.90 -32.06 6.91
CA SER A 477 -10.31 -30.78 7.50
C SER A 477 -9.54 -30.46 8.78
N ASP A 478 -9.22 -31.47 9.59
CA ASP A 478 -8.35 -31.33 10.77
C ASP A 478 -6.88 -31.04 10.39
N GLU A 479 -6.42 -31.55 9.24
CA GLU A 479 -5.08 -31.24 8.73
C GLU A 479 -5.00 -29.81 8.19
N LEU A 480 -6.02 -29.32 7.47
CA LEU A 480 -6.10 -27.93 7.03
C LEU A 480 -6.15 -26.95 8.21
N ARG A 481 -6.93 -27.23 9.26
CA ARG A 481 -6.93 -26.44 10.52
C ARG A 481 -5.55 -26.40 11.16
N ARG A 482 -4.88 -27.55 11.31
CA ARG A 482 -3.52 -27.62 11.86
C ARG A 482 -2.52 -26.83 11.02
N LEU A 483 -2.52 -27.00 9.70
CA LEU A 483 -1.64 -26.26 8.79
C LEU A 483 -1.94 -24.74 8.80
N GLY A 484 -3.19 -24.35 9.02
CA GLY A 484 -3.59 -22.96 9.22
C GLY A 484 -2.95 -22.36 10.46
N MET A 485 -3.02 -23.07 11.59
CA MET A 485 -2.35 -22.64 12.83
C MET A 485 -0.82 -22.70 12.75
N ASP A 486 -0.24 -23.69 12.09
CA ASP A 486 1.21 -23.75 11.83
C ASP A 486 1.67 -22.54 10.98
N THR A 487 0.87 -22.13 9.99
CA THR A 487 1.10 -20.94 9.16
C THR A 487 0.99 -19.65 9.98
N ALA A 488 -0.05 -19.53 10.82
CA ALA A 488 -0.25 -18.39 11.71
C ALA A 488 0.92 -18.21 12.68
N VAL A 489 1.38 -19.31 13.29
CA VAL A 489 2.53 -19.33 14.20
C VAL A 489 3.83 -18.97 13.47
N ALA A 490 4.04 -19.45 12.25
CA ALA A 490 5.20 -19.07 11.44
C ALA A 490 5.22 -17.56 11.11
N ILE A 491 4.09 -16.97 10.73
CA ILE A 491 3.99 -15.53 10.44
C ILE A 491 4.18 -14.70 11.73
N ALA A 492 3.50 -15.07 12.82
CA ALA A 492 3.60 -14.37 14.10
C ALA A 492 5.01 -14.44 14.70
N ALA A 493 5.71 -15.57 14.55
CA ALA A 493 7.10 -15.70 14.95
C ALA A 493 8.05 -14.87 14.06
N ARG A 494 7.79 -14.74 12.75
CA ARG A 494 8.57 -13.84 11.89
C ARG A 494 8.36 -12.39 12.31
N LEU A 495 7.12 -11.96 12.55
CA LEU A 495 6.79 -10.61 13.07
C LEU A 495 7.54 -10.33 14.39
N LEU A 496 7.43 -11.22 15.38
CA LEU A 496 8.17 -11.12 16.64
C LEU A 496 9.70 -11.10 16.46
N ALA A 497 10.22 -11.73 15.40
CA ALA A 497 11.64 -11.75 15.10
C ALA A 497 12.16 -10.49 14.39
N VAL A 498 11.29 -9.75 13.69
CA VAL A 498 11.70 -8.60 12.87
C VAL A 498 11.35 -7.25 13.46
N TYR A 499 10.53 -7.20 14.51
CA TYR A 499 10.34 -5.98 15.29
C TYR A 499 11.42 -5.83 16.37
N PRO A 500 11.75 -4.59 16.79
CA PRO A 500 12.64 -4.34 17.92
C PRO A 500 12.12 -4.95 19.23
N ALA A 501 13.05 -5.22 20.14
CA ALA A 501 12.74 -5.86 21.42
C ALA A 501 11.78 -5.00 22.26
N GLY A 502 10.53 -5.45 22.39
CA GLY A 502 9.51 -4.76 23.18
C GLY A 502 8.56 -3.88 22.38
N GLU A 503 8.75 -3.75 21.06
CA GLU A 503 7.85 -2.96 20.19
C GLU A 503 6.73 -3.78 19.55
N TYR A 504 6.71 -5.11 19.74
CA TYR A 504 5.64 -6.00 19.29
C TYR A 504 5.19 -6.96 20.38
N THR A 505 3.87 -7.09 20.57
CA THR A 505 3.24 -7.87 21.64
C THR A 505 2.17 -8.81 21.04
N LEU A 506 2.19 -10.08 21.47
CA LEU A 506 1.35 -11.14 20.90
C LEU A 506 0.29 -11.65 21.89
N HIS A 507 -0.97 -11.63 21.47
CA HIS A 507 -2.13 -12.20 22.15
C HIS A 507 -2.71 -13.35 21.34
N VAL A 508 -3.30 -14.33 22.01
CA VAL A 508 -3.92 -15.50 21.36
C VAL A 508 -5.26 -15.80 22.00
N ILE A 509 -6.28 -15.98 21.18
CA ILE A 509 -7.58 -16.57 21.53
C ILE A 509 -7.65 -17.94 20.86
N ASP A 510 -7.83 -19.00 21.67
CA ASP A 510 -7.96 -20.38 21.23
C ASP A 510 -9.04 -21.07 22.10
N PRO A 511 -10.33 -20.82 21.83
CA PRO A 511 -11.38 -21.06 22.83
C PRO A 511 -11.59 -22.54 23.17
N ALA A 512 -11.42 -23.44 22.20
CA ALA A 512 -11.41 -24.89 22.40
C ALA A 512 -10.04 -25.46 22.81
N GLY A 513 -8.96 -24.70 22.67
CA GLY A 513 -7.59 -25.21 22.82
C GLY A 513 -7.12 -26.09 21.66
N SER A 514 -7.75 -26.02 20.49
CA SER A 514 -7.46 -26.88 19.33
C SER A 514 -6.11 -26.54 18.69
N GLY A 515 -5.64 -25.30 18.82
CA GLY A 515 -4.35 -24.83 18.31
C GLY A 515 -3.15 -25.10 19.23
N ALA A 516 -3.36 -25.72 20.41
CA ALA A 516 -2.34 -25.84 21.46
C ALA A 516 -1.02 -26.53 21.03
N SER A 517 -1.06 -27.45 20.06
CA SER A 517 0.14 -28.11 19.52
C SER A 517 0.97 -27.16 18.66
N SER A 518 0.35 -26.46 17.70
CA SER A 518 0.98 -25.45 16.85
C SER A 518 1.49 -24.25 17.66
N LEU A 519 0.74 -23.82 18.68
CA LEU A 519 1.10 -22.70 19.56
C LEU A 519 2.28 -22.99 20.51
N ALA A 520 2.68 -24.27 20.66
CA ALA A 520 3.68 -24.70 21.64
C ALA A 520 5.02 -23.92 21.59
N PRO A 521 5.62 -23.57 20.43
CA PRO A 521 6.86 -22.79 20.39
C PRO A 521 6.72 -21.38 21.00
N LEU A 522 5.57 -20.73 20.80
CA LEU A 522 5.29 -19.39 21.34
C LEU A 522 5.07 -19.43 22.86
N VAL A 523 4.32 -20.44 23.32
CA VAL A 523 4.04 -20.66 24.75
C VAL A 523 5.32 -21.05 25.51
N GLN A 524 6.10 -22.01 25.00
CA GLN A 524 7.28 -22.54 25.69
C GLN A 524 8.44 -21.54 25.78
N THR A 525 8.58 -20.64 24.79
CA THR A 525 9.61 -19.60 24.83
C THR A 525 9.20 -18.38 25.67
N GLY A 526 7.91 -18.24 25.98
CA GLY A 526 7.37 -17.15 26.79
C GLY A 526 7.31 -15.81 26.05
N VAL A 527 7.04 -15.82 24.74
CA VAL A 527 6.88 -14.59 23.94
C VAL A 527 5.45 -14.03 23.94
N LEU A 528 4.46 -14.82 24.40
CA LEU A 528 3.07 -14.40 24.52
C LEU A 528 2.84 -13.48 25.72
N ASN A 529 1.90 -12.54 25.60
CA ASN A 529 1.50 -11.65 26.70
C ASN A 529 0.47 -12.34 27.63
N GLY A 530 0.89 -13.45 28.25
CA GLY A 530 0.02 -14.36 28.99
C GLY A 530 -0.28 -15.66 28.23
N PRO A 531 -1.01 -16.61 28.85
CA PRO A 531 -1.42 -17.84 28.18
C PRO A 531 -2.49 -17.57 27.10
N PRO A 532 -2.63 -18.45 26.08
CA PRO A 532 -3.77 -18.40 25.16
C PRO A 532 -5.10 -18.38 25.92
N ALA A 533 -6.00 -17.50 25.51
CA ALA A 533 -7.30 -17.33 26.13
C ALA A 533 -8.26 -18.45 25.70
N VAL A 534 -8.73 -19.22 26.68
CA VAL A 534 -9.61 -20.38 26.52
C VAL A 534 -11.04 -20.10 27.01
N GLY A 535 -12.02 -20.65 26.32
CA GLY A 535 -13.45 -20.44 26.58
C GLY A 535 -13.94 -18.99 26.40
N ALA A 536 -15.26 -18.82 26.42
CA ALA A 536 -15.91 -17.52 26.16
C ALA A 536 -15.46 -16.39 27.13
N ALA A 537 -15.17 -16.71 28.39
CA ALA A 537 -14.68 -15.71 29.36
C ALA A 537 -13.30 -15.14 28.96
N GLY A 538 -12.40 -15.97 28.43
CA GLY A 538 -11.10 -15.52 27.91
C GLY A 538 -11.24 -14.69 26.64
N VAL A 539 -12.16 -15.06 25.74
CA VAL A 539 -12.50 -14.30 24.53
C VAL A 539 -12.93 -12.87 24.91
N THR A 540 -13.93 -12.73 25.79
CA THR A 540 -14.45 -11.43 26.24
C THR A 540 -13.39 -10.56 26.91
N ASP A 541 -12.51 -11.17 27.72
CA ASP A 541 -11.45 -10.49 28.45
C ASP A 541 -10.36 -9.91 27.52
N VAL A 542 -9.85 -10.71 26.57
CA VAL A 542 -8.84 -10.26 25.59
C VAL A 542 -9.43 -9.20 24.66
N LEU A 543 -10.61 -9.43 24.09
CA LEU A 543 -11.26 -8.46 23.20
C LEU A 543 -11.60 -7.16 23.94
N GLY A 544 -12.10 -7.26 25.18
CA GLY A 544 -12.37 -6.10 26.04
C GLY A 544 -11.16 -5.21 26.25
N ARG A 545 -10.01 -5.78 26.62
CA ARG A 545 -8.75 -5.04 26.78
C ARG A 545 -8.29 -4.37 25.48
N LEU A 546 -8.34 -5.09 24.36
CA LEU A 546 -7.88 -4.56 23.07
C LEU A 546 -8.81 -3.47 22.54
N THR A 547 -10.15 -3.62 22.66
CA THR A 547 -11.11 -2.55 22.33
C THR A 547 -10.83 -1.29 23.17
N GLN A 548 -10.69 -1.44 24.49
CA GLN A 548 -10.38 -0.33 25.39
C GLN A 548 -9.06 0.36 25.04
N ARG A 549 -8.03 -0.39 24.63
CA ARG A 549 -6.78 0.19 24.10
C ARG A 549 -7.05 1.05 22.87
N VAL A 550 -7.78 0.53 21.89
CA VAL A 550 -8.05 1.26 20.63
C VAL A 550 -8.79 2.56 20.94
N ASP A 551 -9.86 2.52 21.75
CA ASP A 551 -10.59 3.71 22.19
C ASP A 551 -9.67 4.76 22.82
N LEU A 552 -8.83 4.36 23.78
CA LEU A 552 -7.91 5.27 24.49
C LEU A 552 -6.88 5.91 23.54
N VAL A 553 -6.27 5.14 22.65
CA VAL A 553 -5.26 5.65 21.70
C VAL A 553 -5.91 6.57 20.67
N GLN A 554 -7.07 6.19 20.12
CA GLN A 554 -7.82 7.06 19.20
C GLN A 554 -8.25 8.37 19.86
N MET A 555 -8.72 8.35 21.11
CA MET A 555 -9.07 9.55 21.86
C MET A 555 -7.86 10.46 22.08
N ALA A 556 -6.69 9.91 22.41
CA ALA A 556 -5.46 10.70 22.58
C ALA A 556 -4.99 11.33 21.26
N ILE A 557 -5.00 10.58 20.16
CA ILE A 557 -4.66 11.09 18.81
C ILE A 557 -5.63 12.21 18.39
N ARG A 558 -6.95 11.97 18.48
CA ARG A 558 -7.98 12.94 18.08
C ARG A 558 -7.98 14.19 18.97
N GLY A 559 -7.59 14.05 20.24
CA GLY A 559 -7.42 15.16 21.17
C GLY A 559 -6.12 15.94 21.02
N GLY A 560 -5.19 15.53 20.14
CA GLY A 560 -3.86 16.12 20.02
C GLY A 560 -2.98 15.92 21.25
N ALA A 561 -3.27 14.88 22.05
CA ALA A 561 -2.71 14.64 23.38
C ALA A 561 -2.06 13.25 23.47
N ALA A 562 -1.30 12.85 22.45
CA ALA A 562 -0.59 11.57 22.40
C ALA A 562 0.36 11.36 23.61
N ASP A 563 0.99 12.44 24.09
CA ASP A 563 1.85 12.43 25.29
C ASP A 563 1.06 12.27 26.62
N SER A 564 -0.28 12.25 26.56
CA SER A 564 -1.17 12.10 27.72
C SER A 564 -1.81 10.71 27.83
N LEU A 565 -1.28 9.72 27.10
CA LEU A 565 -1.67 8.32 27.27
C LEU A 565 -1.36 7.84 28.70
N PRO A 566 -2.16 6.89 29.26
CA PRO A 566 -1.88 6.31 30.56
C PRO A 566 -0.47 5.70 30.62
N PRO A 567 0.32 5.93 31.67
CA PRO A 567 1.72 5.47 31.75
C PRO A 567 1.86 3.94 31.88
N ASP A 568 0.76 3.24 32.14
CA ASP A 568 0.61 1.79 32.16
C ASP A 568 0.19 1.19 30.80
N LEU A 569 -0.07 2.01 29.79
CA LEU A 569 -0.44 1.56 28.45
C LEU A 569 0.80 1.09 27.67
N ASP A 570 0.82 -0.19 27.26
CA ASP A 570 1.87 -0.76 26.41
C ASP A 570 2.01 0.04 25.10
N PRO A 571 3.16 0.66 24.77
CA PRO A 571 3.33 1.39 23.52
C PRO A 571 3.50 0.45 22.30
N ALA A 572 3.76 -0.84 22.51
CA ALA A 572 4.00 -1.81 21.43
C ALA A 572 2.81 -1.94 20.47
N GLU A 573 3.11 -2.27 19.21
CA GLU A 573 2.11 -2.85 18.31
C GLU A 573 1.64 -4.20 18.87
N GLN A 574 0.35 -4.48 18.70
CA GLN A 574 -0.31 -5.66 19.23
C GLN A 574 -0.76 -6.53 18.07
N LEU A 575 -0.51 -7.83 18.13
CA LEU A 575 -1.12 -8.81 17.23
C LEU A 575 -2.05 -9.70 18.04
N LEU A 576 -3.29 -9.84 17.58
CA LEU A 576 -4.25 -10.81 18.08
C LEU A 576 -4.37 -11.97 17.09
N ILE A 577 -3.92 -13.16 17.48
CA ILE A 577 -4.27 -14.41 16.79
C ILE A 577 -5.61 -14.89 17.32
N VAL A 578 -6.55 -15.19 16.43
CA VAL A 578 -7.82 -15.85 16.74
C VAL A 578 -7.86 -17.19 16.02
N ASN A 579 -7.87 -18.27 16.79
CA ASN A 579 -8.11 -19.63 16.31
C ASN A 579 -9.57 -20.05 16.55
N ASP A 580 -10.02 -21.07 15.82
CA ASP A 580 -11.27 -21.79 16.07
C ASP A 580 -12.54 -20.92 15.97
N PHE A 581 -12.45 -19.75 15.35
CA PHE A 581 -13.62 -18.90 15.12
C PHE A 581 -14.62 -19.64 14.21
N PRO A 582 -15.92 -19.71 14.56
CA PRO A 582 -16.61 -18.89 15.56
C PRO A 582 -16.81 -19.52 16.96
N HIS A 583 -16.18 -20.66 17.28
CA HIS A 583 -16.37 -21.34 18.56
C HIS A 583 -16.01 -20.43 19.76
N GLY A 584 -16.92 -20.32 20.72
CA GLY A 584 -16.73 -19.49 21.92
C GLY A 584 -16.96 -17.99 21.73
N PHE A 585 -17.37 -17.53 20.54
CA PHE A 585 -17.73 -16.13 20.27
C PHE A 585 -19.25 -15.91 20.37
N ASP A 586 -19.65 -14.92 21.17
CA ASP A 586 -21.01 -14.37 21.19
C ASP A 586 -21.12 -13.13 20.28
N ASP A 587 -22.35 -12.63 20.07
CA ASP A 587 -22.62 -11.48 19.18
C ASP A 587 -21.80 -10.22 19.56
N ARG A 588 -21.52 -10.06 20.85
CA ARG A 588 -20.70 -8.96 21.37
C ARG A 588 -19.23 -9.14 20.98
N ALA A 589 -18.68 -10.34 21.20
CA ALA A 589 -17.32 -10.69 20.80
C ALA A 589 -17.13 -10.54 19.29
N VAL A 590 -18.10 -10.98 18.47
CA VAL A 590 -18.11 -10.76 17.02
C VAL A 590 -18.10 -9.26 16.67
N THR A 591 -18.90 -8.45 17.35
CA THR A 591 -18.94 -6.98 17.14
C THR A 591 -17.61 -6.32 17.50
N GLN A 592 -17.00 -6.73 18.63
CA GLN A 592 -15.68 -6.23 19.04
C GLN A 592 -14.57 -6.67 18.07
N LEU A 593 -14.62 -7.91 17.59
CA LEU A 593 -13.66 -8.44 16.61
C LEU A 593 -13.70 -7.65 15.29
N ARG A 594 -14.89 -7.29 14.81
CA ARG A 594 -15.08 -6.40 13.66
C ARG A 594 -14.53 -5.00 13.90
N TYR A 595 -14.87 -4.39 15.03
CA TYR A 595 -14.32 -3.08 15.42
C TYR A 595 -12.78 -3.10 15.46
N LEU A 596 -12.16 -4.15 16.01
CA LEU A 596 -10.70 -4.30 16.01
C LEU A 596 -10.11 -4.46 14.60
N ALA A 597 -10.82 -5.12 13.66
CA ALA A 597 -10.37 -5.24 12.28
C ALA A 597 -10.41 -3.91 11.51
N ASP A 598 -11.45 -3.11 11.75
CA ASP A 598 -11.69 -1.85 11.02
C ASP A 598 -10.88 -0.68 11.62
N GLU A 599 -10.82 -0.56 12.95
CA GLU A 599 -10.27 0.60 13.68
C GLU A 599 -8.91 0.33 14.36
N GLY A 600 -8.56 -0.95 14.57
CA GLY A 600 -7.34 -1.37 15.25
C GLY A 600 -6.04 -1.06 14.51
N PRO A 601 -5.89 -1.34 13.20
CA PRO A 601 -4.63 -1.12 12.48
C PRO A 601 -4.14 0.33 12.53
N ALA A 602 -5.05 1.30 12.53
CA ALA A 602 -4.74 2.73 12.63
C ALA A 602 -4.07 3.13 13.96
N VAL A 603 -4.11 2.27 14.98
CA VAL A 603 -3.49 2.46 16.30
C VAL A 603 -2.61 1.28 16.71
N GLY A 604 -2.13 0.49 15.74
CA GLY A 604 -1.21 -0.60 15.97
C GLY A 604 -1.82 -1.83 16.67
N VAL A 605 -3.11 -2.12 16.45
CA VAL A 605 -3.74 -3.38 16.85
C VAL A 605 -4.11 -4.17 15.61
N HIS A 606 -3.29 -5.18 15.31
CA HIS A 606 -3.40 -6.05 14.15
C HIS A 606 -4.12 -7.35 14.48
N LEU A 607 -4.76 -7.93 13.47
CA LEU A 607 -5.63 -9.10 13.62
C LEU A 607 -5.20 -10.22 12.68
N MET A 608 -5.17 -11.46 13.16
CA MET A 608 -4.86 -12.66 12.37
C MET A 608 -5.87 -13.76 12.72
N LEU A 609 -6.80 -14.06 11.81
CA LEU A 609 -7.81 -15.12 12.00
C LEU A 609 -7.36 -16.40 11.31
N VAL A 610 -7.50 -17.53 12.00
CA VAL A 610 -7.49 -18.88 11.43
C VAL A 610 -8.90 -19.42 11.56
N ALA A 611 -9.60 -19.52 10.44
CA ALA A 611 -11.02 -19.87 10.39
C ALA A 611 -11.41 -20.44 9.04
N ASP A 612 -12.35 -21.39 9.04
CA ASP A 612 -13.08 -21.83 7.85
C ASP A 612 -14.18 -20.82 7.53
N ARG A 613 -14.27 -20.38 6.27
CA ARG A 613 -15.33 -19.46 5.84
C ARG A 613 -16.71 -20.11 5.95
N GLU A 614 -16.85 -21.39 5.63
CA GLU A 614 -18.15 -22.08 5.65
C GLU A 614 -18.72 -22.11 7.06
N ASP A 615 -17.92 -22.51 8.07
CA ASP A 615 -18.30 -22.50 9.48
C ASP A 615 -18.71 -21.08 9.95
N ALA A 616 -18.01 -20.04 9.47
CA ALA A 616 -18.35 -18.65 9.76
C ALA A 616 -19.67 -18.17 9.11
N THR A 617 -20.10 -18.72 7.96
CA THR A 617 -21.36 -18.29 7.32
C THR A 617 -22.60 -18.53 8.18
N ALA A 618 -22.51 -19.40 9.19
CA ALA A 618 -23.58 -19.64 10.17
C ALA A 618 -24.00 -18.37 10.96
N TYR A 619 -23.10 -17.38 11.08
CA TYR A 619 -23.36 -16.08 11.71
C TYR A 619 -23.94 -15.04 10.71
N GLY A 620 -24.19 -15.45 9.47
CA GLY A 620 -24.83 -14.65 8.43
C GLY A 620 -23.90 -13.69 7.67
N PRO A 621 -24.45 -12.87 6.75
CA PRO A 621 -23.67 -12.01 5.86
C PRO A 621 -22.95 -10.85 6.57
N LEU A 622 -23.14 -10.71 7.89
CA LEU A 622 -22.50 -9.68 8.71
C LEU A 622 -20.98 -9.86 8.84
N LEU A 623 -20.43 -11.02 8.46
CA LEU A 623 -18.99 -11.27 8.45
C LEU A 623 -18.32 -11.05 7.08
N ASP A 624 -19.07 -10.96 5.98
CA ASP A 624 -18.49 -10.68 4.67
C ASP A 624 -17.66 -9.37 4.60
N PRO A 625 -18.03 -8.27 5.30
CA PRO A 625 -17.17 -7.09 5.40
C PRO A 625 -15.84 -7.36 6.10
N LEU A 626 -15.83 -8.17 7.16
CA LEU A 626 -14.62 -8.57 7.90
C LEU A 626 -13.68 -9.38 6.99
N TRP A 627 -14.21 -10.38 6.26
CA TRP A 627 -13.40 -11.17 5.34
C TRP A 627 -12.84 -10.38 4.16
N ARG A 628 -13.48 -9.26 3.79
CA ARG A 628 -13.01 -8.33 2.74
C ARG A 628 -11.98 -7.32 3.22
N SER A 629 -11.96 -6.96 4.51
CA SER A 629 -10.94 -6.06 5.08
C SER A 629 -9.61 -6.77 5.37
N LEU A 630 -9.65 -8.09 5.62
CA LEU A 630 -8.47 -8.93 5.83
C LEU A 630 -7.85 -9.44 4.51
N LEU A 631 -6.54 -9.69 4.52
CA LEU A 631 -5.82 -10.37 3.43
C LEU A 631 -5.97 -11.90 3.56
N ARG A 632 -6.61 -12.55 2.59
CA ARG A 632 -6.74 -14.02 2.53
C ARG A 632 -5.40 -14.68 2.17
N LEU A 633 -4.97 -15.60 3.03
CA LEU A 633 -3.89 -16.56 2.80
C LEU A 633 -4.45 -17.99 2.96
N THR A 634 -3.75 -18.98 2.46
CA THR A 634 -4.14 -20.39 2.57
C THR A 634 -3.06 -21.24 3.24
N PRO A 635 -3.43 -22.33 3.96
CA PRO A 635 -2.49 -23.24 4.60
C PRO A 635 -1.80 -24.20 3.64
N VAL A 636 -2.22 -24.22 2.37
CA VAL A 636 -1.75 -25.05 1.25
C VAL A 636 -1.71 -24.21 -0.03
N PRO A 637 -0.96 -24.63 -1.07
CA PRO A 637 -0.98 -23.98 -2.37
C PRO A 637 -2.39 -23.75 -2.94
N ASP A 638 -2.69 -22.50 -3.28
CA ASP A 638 -4.01 -22.06 -3.78
C ASP A 638 -3.85 -20.87 -4.75
N ASP A 639 -4.66 -20.80 -5.80
CA ASP A 639 -4.56 -19.83 -6.91
C ASP A 639 -5.52 -18.64 -6.77
N HIS A 640 -5.66 -18.12 -5.56
CA HIS A 640 -6.66 -17.09 -5.21
C HIS A 640 -6.15 -15.64 -5.25
N LEU A 641 -4.85 -15.42 -5.47
CA LEU A 641 -4.28 -14.08 -5.56
C LEU A 641 -4.20 -13.62 -7.03
N ALA A 642 -4.63 -12.39 -7.29
CA ALA A 642 -4.54 -11.78 -8.62
C ALA A 642 -3.55 -10.60 -8.62
N ASP A 643 -2.70 -10.49 -9.64
CA ASP A 643 -1.86 -9.30 -9.81
C ASP A 643 -2.69 -8.07 -10.24
N PRO A 644 -2.23 -6.84 -9.93
CA PRO A 644 -3.02 -5.63 -10.19
C PRO A 644 -3.01 -5.15 -11.65
N TRP A 645 -2.18 -5.72 -12.53
CA TRP A 645 -1.96 -5.19 -13.89
C TRP A 645 -2.70 -6.00 -14.95
N VAL A 646 -2.43 -7.31 -14.98
CA VAL A 646 -2.96 -8.27 -15.96
C VAL A 646 -4.08 -9.10 -15.33
N GLY A 647 -3.98 -9.36 -14.02
CA GLY A 647 -4.97 -10.15 -13.29
C GLY A 647 -4.78 -11.66 -13.48
N HIS A 648 -3.53 -12.13 -13.65
CA HIS A 648 -3.27 -13.58 -13.61
C HIS A 648 -3.62 -14.12 -12.22
N ALA A 649 -4.17 -15.33 -12.16
CA ALA A 649 -4.23 -16.09 -10.92
C ALA A 649 -2.83 -16.63 -10.57
N TRP A 650 -2.31 -16.19 -9.43
CA TRP A 650 -1.03 -16.61 -8.86
C TRP A 650 -1.27 -17.67 -7.79
N THR A 651 -0.54 -18.76 -7.88
CA THR A 651 -0.51 -19.76 -6.81
C THR A 651 0.34 -19.23 -5.66
N TYR A 652 -0.26 -19.10 -4.48
CA TYR A 652 0.39 -18.75 -3.23
C TYR A 652 0.85 -20.01 -2.50
N ASP A 653 2.15 -20.13 -2.20
CA ASP A 653 2.70 -21.16 -1.30
C ASP A 653 3.02 -20.55 0.08
N PRO A 654 2.41 -21.04 1.18
CA PRO A 654 2.65 -20.51 2.52
C PRO A 654 4.09 -20.67 3.00
N SER A 655 4.63 -19.65 3.69
CA SER A 655 5.98 -19.65 4.28
C SER A 655 6.13 -20.65 5.45
N ARG A 656 6.22 -21.94 5.15
CA ARG A 656 6.38 -23.03 6.12
C ARG A 656 7.78 -23.08 6.74
N VAL A 657 7.85 -23.54 7.98
CA VAL A 657 9.12 -23.90 8.64
C VAL A 657 9.52 -25.31 8.16
N PRO A 658 10.79 -25.56 7.78
CA PRO A 658 11.21 -26.89 7.30
C PRO A 658 10.97 -27.98 8.36
N PRO A 659 10.40 -29.15 7.99
CA PRO A 659 10.13 -30.23 8.92
C PRO A 659 11.37 -30.65 9.73
N GLY A 660 11.23 -30.70 11.05
CA GLY A 660 12.33 -31.03 11.97
C GLY A 660 13.33 -29.89 12.25
N SER A 661 13.18 -28.72 11.64
CA SER A 661 14.02 -27.57 11.93
C SER A 661 13.76 -26.98 13.32
N GLN A 662 14.84 -26.58 14.01
CA GLN A 662 14.77 -25.86 15.29
C GLN A 662 14.85 -24.34 15.13
N VAL A 663 14.85 -23.81 13.89
CA VAL A 663 15.02 -22.37 13.61
C VAL A 663 14.01 -21.50 14.37
N LEU A 664 12.74 -21.92 14.38
CA LEU A 664 11.64 -21.23 15.06
C LEU A 664 11.90 -21.11 16.56
N GLN A 665 12.24 -22.23 17.21
CA GLN A 665 12.54 -22.29 18.65
C GLN A 665 13.78 -21.46 19.00
N HIS A 666 14.81 -21.50 18.16
CA HIS A 666 16.05 -20.74 18.36
C HIS A 666 15.80 -19.23 18.30
N VAL A 667 15.14 -18.76 17.23
CA VAL A 667 14.79 -17.35 17.01
C VAL A 667 13.89 -16.83 18.13
N LEU A 668 12.81 -17.54 18.45
CA LEU A 668 11.90 -17.14 19.54
C LEU A 668 12.59 -17.12 20.91
N THR A 669 13.56 -18.01 21.16
CA THR A 669 14.37 -17.97 22.39
C THR A 669 15.24 -16.72 22.47
N GLN A 670 15.83 -16.28 21.34
CA GLN A 670 16.57 -15.01 21.27
C GLN A 670 15.65 -13.80 21.49
N VAL A 671 14.49 -13.76 20.83
CA VAL A 671 13.47 -12.70 21.01
C VAL A 671 13.03 -12.61 22.49
N ALA A 672 12.70 -13.75 23.10
CA ALA A 672 12.32 -13.80 24.51
C ALA A 672 13.44 -13.35 25.46
N ALA A 673 14.70 -13.65 25.13
CA ALA A 673 15.84 -13.15 25.89
C ALA A 673 15.99 -11.63 25.78
N ALA A 674 15.85 -11.07 24.58
CA ALA A 674 15.95 -9.64 24.33
C ALA A 674 14.80 -8.84 25.01
N ARG A 675 13.55 -9.32 24.93
CA ARG A 675 12.41 -8.71 25.64
C ARG A 675 12.60 -8.74 27.16
N ARG A 676 13.18 -9.82 27.72
CA ARG A 676 13.57 -9.90 29.15
C ARG A 676 14.76 -9.03 29.53
N SER A 677 15.54 -8.49 28.60
CA SER A 677 16.55 -7.46 28.88
C SER A 677 16.05 -6.04 28.63
N TRP A 678 15.04 -5.86 27.78
CA TRP A 678 14.36 -4.58 27.58
C TRP A 678 13.48 -4.19 28.79
N ASN A 679 12.75 -5.16 29.34
CA ASN A 679 11.87 -4.96 30.51
C ASN A 679 12.63 -4.89 31.86
N ARG A 680 13.95 -4.67 31.87
CA ARG A 680 14.82 -4.68 33.07
C ARG A 680 15.74 -3.48 33.14
#